data_AF-A0A5C6XAK0-F1
#
_entry.id   AF-A0A5C6XAK0-F1
#
_cell.length_a   1.000
_cell.length_b   1.000
_cell.length_c   1.000
_cell.angle_alpha   90.00
_cell.angle_beta   90.00
_cell.angle_gamma   90.00
#
_symmetry.space_group_name_H-M   'P 1'
#
loop_
_entity.id
_entity.type
_entity.pdbx_description
1 polymer ?
#
loop_
_entity_poly.entity_id
_entity_poly.type
_entity_poly.pdbx_seq_one_letter_code
_entity_poly.pdbx_strand_id
1 'polypeptide(L)'
;MNVIFKRSPALIAAGLLACTAIACGDATDTSPDDSTAPAQAGQALEAVAATASAGADARGNLDELSRLIADADVRSLNEALSPLYATRGPVQLVTQGPIIDYADAREPVYIRHPNSPDLHLLIAAGAEFKLKLRDTGGRLQDVSYAIEEVDGGMAELRILASDLPAAGVLLLGTADADLEALGDNVFALAVLDEPLSCEGAERECASDDVACMLQAHSSCITSNFDAMPALHEDASPAELITDYVDDRSVFGSLSVESFDEERGTVTLKYANPARPERALMIMEDGSQKPLEFEQLGENLVRVKAPEEGFSAETLLALQAPGDGIGNTGIVIAPIFGWFFPDKTWKYSGCLKFENQAEFTQNTTIEPLHNIDVRVSTTVDGIFYRPWATTRTNSQGCFSISRKFTGMFAGAKRRARIQYRLRDGHFATWNTFSFDGLFRQGFSIVKEVGWHSHSSSGYNAGNMIFAPGQPGALGQSWRREQAVSFDAMRRIDQAAGAQNSWLRFNGPVMFHYPVPFNNVGIAPPNPANVLSPINPFPTAHGIFVSENWWDISTVVHETAHTWHYKHKSGNIPNIVTSLINGWNTHNCQEDDNVAFLEGFAEYFAHEALCGAIFNSAHCDINSETNPLSMPGLTNDATCVSEGQAPLDSVYRTIRQDDGVTHGLKLLTADNFARRNFQFWNAASWEGHAPVDPWTTLPTQCYWSNIDYDFWDLLWTFKADPSKGFSSHFSIAQGNDLLDFFNRFAAIHEVHPHFLNKRTPFLNPLSTHNPADSCFKRCTQPAIMANGQPMGATEAPNHCEVTPAPASVNVQVSGRTWYTQKSPVCPVGNYDGANCHVLTPAPGVSPFIWQGHLYTTALPGGVCPDGWFDGANCQIAQPIPGHQPFIWQGMLYFTAQYACPAGVSVGGNMCLIGTTPPGTTAAVTGGNMLSYIE
;
A
#
# COMPACT_ATOMS: atom_id res chain seq x y z
N MET A 1 -24.56 -15.75 31.32
CA MET A 1 -23.23 -16.21 30.85
C MET A 1 -22.16 -15.30 31.44
N ASN A 2 -21.59 -15.61 32.61
CA ASN A 2 -20.73 -14.65 33.32
C ASN A 2 -19.61 -15.30 34.17
N VAL A 3 -19.11 -16.49 33.78
CA VAL A 3 -18.15 -17.28 34.59
C VAL A 3 -16.95 -17.84 33.79
N ILE A 4 -17.01 -17.92 32.46
CA ILE A 4 -15.97 -18.62 31.66
C ILE A 4 -14.75 -17.74 31.32
N PHE A 5 -14.86 -16.41 31.36
CA PHE A 5 -13.78 -15.48 30.94
C PHE A 5 -12.72 -15.12 32.00
N LYS A 6 -12.65 -15.82 33.14
CA LYS A 6 -11.73 -15.47 34.27
C LYS A 6 -10.50 -16.36 34.45
N ARG A 7 -10.21 -17.28 33.52
CA ARG A 7 -9.02 -18.15 33.57
C ARG A 7 -8.42 -18.42 32.18
N SER A 8 -7.76 -17.41 31.61
CA SER A 8 -6.55 -17.60 30.76
C SER A 8 -5.86 -16.28 30.32
N PRO A 9 -5.23 -15.51 31.23
CA PRO A 9 -4.23 -14.51 30.82
C PRO A 9 -2.86 -15.14 30.47
N ALA A 10 -2.62 -16.39 30.88
CA ALA A 10 -1.29 -17.01 30.89
C ALA A 10 -0.87 -17.66 29.56
N LEU A 11 -1.80 -17.96 28.64
CA LEU A 11 -1.50 -18.69 27.40
C LEU A 11 -1.04 -17.79 26.24
N ILE A 12 -1.18 -16.47 26.35
CA ILE A 12 -0.61 -15.51 25.39
C ILE A 12 0.75 -14.99 25.89
N ALA A 13 0.96 -14.91 27.22
CA ALA A 13 2.26 -14.60 27.82
C ALA A 13 3.34 -15.65 27.45
N ALA A 14 2.97 -16.91 27.23
CA ALA A 14 3.89 -17.97 26.81
C ALA A 14 4.47 -17.79 25.39
N GLY A 15 3.85 -16.95 24.54
CA GLY A 15 4.38 -16.60 23.22
C GLY A 15 5.40 -15.45 23.23
N LEU A 16 5.50 -14.70 24.33
CA LEU A 16 6.37 -13.51 24.45
C LEU A 16 7.40 -13.60 25.59
N LEU A 17 7.27 -14.55 26.52
CA LEU A 17 8.27 -14.80 27.57
C LEU A 17 9.39 -15.78 27.16
N ALA A 18 9.47 -16.17 25.89
CA ALA A 18 10.53 -17.04 25.36
C ALA A 18 11.89 -16.35 25.15
N CYS A 19 12.06 -15.09 25.60
CA CYS A 19 13.32 -14.33 25.46
C CYS A 19 14.03 -13.98 26.79
N THR A 20 13.53 -14.38 27.96
CA THR A 20 14.17 -14.02 29.25
C THR A 20 14.07 -15.09 30.35
N ALA A 21 15.04 -16.02 30.43
CA ALA A 21 15.33 -16.78 31.66
C ALA A 21 16.69 -17.54 31.67
N ILE A 22 17.79 -16.86 32.05
CA ILE A 22 18.92 -17.43 32.81
C ILE A 22 19.38 -16.27 33.75
N ALA A 23 19.53 -16.41 35.07
CA ALA A 23 19.31 -17.53 35.98
C ALA A 23 18.72 -17.06 37.32
N CYS A 24 18.11 -17.97 38.07
CA CYS A 24 17.91 -17.81 39.51
C CYS A 24 19.21 -18.14 40.27
N GLY A 25 19.55 -17.33 41.27
CA GLY A 25 20.56 -17.64 42.27
C GLY A 25 20.14 -17.00 43.59
N ASP A 26 19.48 -17.76 44.45
CA ASP A 26 18.90 -17.29 45.71
C ASP A 26 19.63 -17.94 46.89
N ALA A 27 20.23 -17.14 47.76
CA ALA A 27 20.79 -17.56 49.05
C ALA A 27 21.08 -16.37 50.00
N THR A 28 20.14 -16.11 50.90
CA THR A 28 20.35 -15.73 52.31
C THR A 28 21.16 -14.47 52.68
N ASP A 29 20.41 -13.45 53.11
CA ASP A 29 20.47 -12.83 54.45
C ASP A 29 21.85 -12.52 55.10
N THR A 30 22.20 -11.24 55.21
CA THR A 30 22.42 -10.55 56.52
C THR A 30 22.64 -9.05 56.34
N SER A 31 21.96 -8.21 57.14
CA SER A 31 22.36 -6.83 57.43
C SER A 31 23.24 -6.80 58.71
N PRO A 32 23.94 -5.70 59.10
CA PRO A 32 23.34 -4.36 59.32
C PRO A 32 24.19 -3.15 58.86
N ASP A 33 23.57 -1.96 58.99
CA ASP A 33 24.09 -0.59 59.28
C ASP A 33 25.60 -0.28 59.03
N ASP A 34 26.01 0.89 58.52
CA ASP A 34 25.72 2.18 59.17
C ASP A 34 26.11 3.43 58.34
N SER A 35 25.27 4.47 58.39
CA SER A 35 25.62 5.91 58.45
C SER A 35 26.35 6.71 57.33
N THR A 36 25.98 7.99 57.27
CA THR A 36 26.69 9.19 56.72
C THR A 36 26.74 9.48 55.21
N ALA A 37 25.91 10.47 54.82
CA ALA A 37 26.30 11.57 53.93
C ALA A 37 26.88 12.73 54.80
N PRO A 38 27.34 13.90 54.27
CA PRO A 38 27.45 14.33 52.86
C PRO A 38 28.82 15.00 52.49
N ALA A 39 29.03 15.37 51.22
CA ALA A 39 29.44 16.74 50.79
C ALA A 39 29.90 16.84 49.32
N GLN A 40 29.66 18.03 48.77
CA GLN A 40 29.97 18.56 47.43
C GLN A 40 31.48 18.58 47.07
N ALA A 41 31.83 18.51 45.76
CA ALA A 41 32.39 19.64 44.99
C ALA A 41 33.03 19.27 43.62
N GLY A 42 32.62 19.97 42.55
CA GLY A 42 33.52 20.81 41.71
C GLY A 42 34.56 20.22 40.73
N GLN A 43 34.22 20.33 39.43
CA GLN A 43 35.04 20.89 38.32
C GLN A 43 36.28 20.17 37.70
N ALA A 44 36.16 19.96 36.36
CA ALA A 44 37.06 20.40 35.27
C ALA A 44 38.18 19.50 34.65
N LEU A 45 37.97 19.21 33.36
CA LEU A 45 38.86 19.28 32.17
C LEU A 45 40.10 18.37 31.91
N GLU A 46 40.06 17.76 30.71
CA GLU A 46 41.11 17.62 29.65
C GLU A 46 42.28 16.59 29.67
N ALA A 47 42.21 15.69 28.66
CA ALA A 47 43.22 15.41 27.61
C ALA A 47 44.46 14.46 27.80
N VAL A 48 44.36 13.31 27.10
CA VAL A 48 45.37 12.68 26.18
C VAL A 48 46.55 11.80 26.72
N ALA A 49 46.38 10.48 26.50
CA ALA A 49 47.31 9.42 26.03
C ALA A 49 48.51 8.84 26.85
N ALA A 50 48.48 7.49 26.96
CA ALA A 50 49.59 6.50 27.10
C ALA A 50 50.45 6.51 28.39
N THR A 51 50.86 5.38 29.01
CA THR A 51 50.88 3.95 28.57
C THR A 51 50.79 2.96 29.75
N ALA A 52 50.06 1.85 29.54
CA ALA A 52 50.12 0.52 30.16
C ALA A 52 50.80 0.24 31.53
N SER A 53 50.04 -0.41 32.42
CA SER A 53 50.45 -1.68 33.07
C SER A 53 49.23 -2.59 33.27
N ALA A 54 49.45 -3.92 33.31
CA ALA A 54 48.39 -4.92 33.14
C ALA A 54 47.93 -5.58 34.45
N GLY A 55 46.64 -5.94 34.50
CA GLY A 55 46.04 -6.88 35.44
C GLY A 55 44.82 -7.50 34.76
N ALA A 56 44.83 -8.81 34.56
CA ALA A 56 43.80 -9.51 33.79
C ALA A 56 42.81 -10.22 34.73
N ASP A 57 41.52 -10.06 34.49
CA ASP A 57 40.52 -11.09 34.78
C ASP A 57 39.21 -10.91 33.96
N ALA A 58 38.80 -12.01 33.33
CA ALA A 58 37.50 -12.36 32.74
C ALA A 58 36.48 -11.26 32.31
N ARG A 59 36.59 -10.80 31.05
CA ARG A 59 35.42 -10.51 30.18
C ARG A 59 35.70 -11.02 28.76
N GLY A 60 34.77 -11.81 28.19
CA GLY A 60 34.91 -12.43 26.87
C GLY A 60 34.80 -11.40 25.74
N ASN A 61 35.68 -11.50 24.74
CA ASN A 61 35.92 -10.44 23.76
C ASN A 61 35.40 -10.81 22.35
N LEU A 62 34.44 -10.03 21.82
CA LEU A 62 33.91 -10.21 20.46
C LEU A 62 34.96 -9.92 19.37
N ASP A 63 35.99 -9.12 19.67
CA ASP A 63 37.09 -8.86 18.73
C ASP A 63 38.02 -10.07 18.54
N GLU A 64 38.10 -10.97 19.53
CA GLU A 64 38.81 -12.25 19.37
C GLU A 64 38.09 -13.17 18.38
N LEU A 65 36.75 -13.15 18.38
CA LEU A 65 35.92 -13.91 17.44
C LEU A 65 36.14 -13.42 15.99
N SER A 66 36.14 -12.10 15.78
CA SER A 66 36.45 -11.48 14.48
C SER A 66 37.86 -11.79 14.00
N ARG A 67 38.85 -11.90 14.91
CA ARG A 67 40.23 -12.27 14.58
C ARG A 67 40.38 -13.75 14.25
N LEU A 68 39.68 -14.65 14.95
CA LEU A 68 39.74 -16.09 14.73
C LEU A 68 39.03 -16.52 13.43
N ILE A 69 37.99 -15.80 13.01
CA ILE A 69 37.32 -16.01 11.71
C ILE A 69 38.27 -15.72 10.54
N ALA A 70 39.26 -14.83 10.71
CA ALA A 70 40.25 -14.52 9.67
C ALA A 70 41.34 -15.59 9.47
N ASP A 71 41.64 -16.41 10.51
CA ASP A 71 42.74 -17.37 10.50
C ASP A 71 42.33 -18.83 10.13
N ALA A 72 41.05 -19.07 9.85
CA ALA A 72 40.50 -20.28 9.21
C ALA A 72 40.85 -21.65 9.86
N ASP A 73 40.95 -21.75 11.19
CA ASP A 73 41.09 -23.04 11.89
C ASP A 73 39.74 -23.78 12.04
N VAL A 74 39.52 -24.72 11.13
CA VAL A 74 38.32 -25.59 11.07
C VAL A 74 38.16 -26.47 12.32
N ARG A 75 39.20 -26.69 13.12
CA ARG A 75 39.15 -27.64 14.24
C ARG A 75 38.34 -27.10 15.43
N SER A 76 38.53 -25.84 15.77
CA SER A 76 37.76 -25.16 16.83
C SER A 76 36.30 -24.93 16.45
N LEU A 77 36.00 -24.80 15.14
CA LEU A 77 34.64 -24.68 14.63
C LEU A 77 33.83 -25.99 14.84
N ASN A 78 34.47 -27.15 14.65
CA ASN A 78 33.83 -28.45 14.84
C ASN A 78 33.52 -28.78 16.31
N GLU A 79 34.32 -28.31 17.26
CA GLU A 79 34.04 -28.51 18.70
C GLU A 79 32.87 -27.65 19.20
N ALA A 80 32.62 -26.49 18.57
CA ALA A 80 31.47 -25.62 18.85
C ALA A 80 30.14 -26.08 18.23
N LEU A 81 30.17 -26.92 17.19
CA LEU A 81 28.98 -27.37 16.45
C LEU A 81 28.26 -28.58 17.07
N SER A 82 28.87 -29.29 18.01
CA SER A 82 28.28 -30.49 18.62
C SER A 82 26.94 -30.28 19.37
N PRO A 83 26.57 -29.09 19.90
CA PRO A 83 25.25 -28.85 20.50
C PRO A 83 24.13 -28.54 19.49
N LEU A 84 24.44 -28.25 18.22
CA LEU A 84 23.47 -27.75 17.23
C LEU A 84 22.59 -28.83 16.57
N TYR A 85 22.80 -30.12 16.89
CA TYR A 85 22.03 -31.24 16.36
C TYR A 85 20.73 -31.57 17.13
N ALA A 86 20.14 -30.58 17.84
CA ALA A 86 18.91 -30.75 18.62
C ALA A 86 17.68 -30.03 18.01
N THR A 87 17.28 -30.51 16.82
CA THR A 87 15.96 -30.38 16.15
C THR A 87 15.04 -29.16 16.41
N ARG A 88 14.73 -28.41 15.33
CA ARG A 88 13.41 -28.37 14.65
C ARG A 88 13.35 -27.25 13.60
N GLY A 89 12.85 -27.55 12.40
CA GLY A 89 12.53 -26.58 11.34
C GLY A 89 11.04 -26.66 10.92
N PRO A 90 10.47 -25.58 10.34
CA PRO A 90 9.08 -25.55 9.89
C PRO A 90 8.90 -25.98 8.42
N VAL A 91 7.71 -26.48 8.11
CA VAL A 91 7.25 -26.97 6.81
C VAL A 91 5.74 -26.71 6.72
N GLN A 92 5.22 -26.31 5.56
CA GLN A 92 3.78 -26.04 5.30
C GLN A 92 3.31 -26.70 3.99
N LEU A 93 1.96 -26.84 3.86
CA LEU A 93 1.22 -27.76 2.97
C LEU A 93 0.52 -27.08 1.79
N VAL A 94 0.55 -27.70 0.60
CA VAL A 94 -0.30 -27.35 -0.56
C VAL A 94 -1.07 -28.55 -1.14
N THR A 95 -2.32 -28.31 -1.51
CA THR A 95 -3.15 -29.14 -2.42
C THR A 95 -4.12 -28.19 -3.17
N GLN A 96 -4.22 -28.14 -4.50
CA GLN A 96 -3.55 -28.88 -5.60
C GLN A 96 -2.93 -27.91 -6.63
N GLY A 97 -2.55 -28.39 -7.83
CA GLY A 97 -1.77 -27.62 -8.82
C GLY A 97 -2.55 -26.57 -9.65
N PRO A 98 -1.84 -25.80 -10.51
CA PRO A 98 -0.85 -26.36 -11.45
C PRO A 98 0.62 -25.97 -11.25
N ILE A 99 1.48 -26.89 -11.71
CA ILE A 99 2.79 -26.74 -12.40
C ILE A 99 3.59 -25.45 -12.16
N ILE A 100 4.77 -25.63 -11.54
CA ILE A 100 6.07 -24.93 -11.71
C ILE A 100 6.02 -23.43 -12.08
N ASP A 101 6.44 -22.59 -11.13
CA ASP A 101 6.99 -21.26 -11.40
C ASP A 101 8.48 -21.19 -10.98
N TYR A 102 9.25 -20.31 -11.61
CA TYR A 102 10.72 -20.24 -11.55
C TYR A 102 11.24 -19.52 -10.28
N ALA A 103 11.47 -20.22 -9.16
CA ALA A 103 11.97 -19.54 -7.94
C ALA A 103 12.77 -20.35 -6.87
N ASP A 104 13.19 -21.60 -7.12
CA ASP A 104 14.08 -22.41 -6.22
C ASP A 104 13.63 -22.64 -4.75
N ALA A 105 12.40 -22.28 -4.34
CA ALA A 105 11.87 -22.56 -3.00
C ALA A 105 11.18 -23.94 -2.92
N ARG A 106 11.54 -24.74 -1.90
CA ARG A 106 10.95 -26.09 -1.68
C ARG A 106 9.98 -26.09 -0.50
N GLU A 107 8.69 -26.18 -0.78
CA GLU A 107 7.65 -26.45 0.22
C GLU A 107 7.18 -27.92 0.13
N PRO A 108 7.08 -28.64 1.26
CA PRO A 108 6.55 -30.01 1.26
C PRO A 108 5.04 -30.09 1.05
N VAL A 109 4.63 -30.91 0.09
CA VAL A 109 3.22 -31.29 -0.10
C VAL A 109 2.83 -32.32 0.98
N TYR A 110 1.55 -32.39 1.38
CA TYR A 110 1.06 -33.40 2.33
C TYR A 110 -0.15 -34.14 1.75
N ILE A 111 -0.29 -35.41 2.13
CA ILE A 111 -1.32 -36.34 1.67
C ILE A 111 -1.98 -36.99 2.89
N ARG A 112 -3.30 -37.18 2.86
CA ARG A 112 -4.03 -37.91 3.90
C ARG A 112 -4.29 -39.35 3.45
N HIS A 113 -4.15 -40.30 4.35
CA HIS A 113 -4.56 -41.70 4.18
C HIS A 113 -5.59 -42.00 5.30
N PRO A 114 -6.74 -42.66 5.02
CA PRO A 114 -6.77 -44.09 4.65
C PRO A 114 -7.54 -44.46 3.37
N ASN A 115 -8.21 -43.50 2.70
CA ASN A 115 -9.07 -43.74 1.52
C ASN A 115 -8.69 -42.88 0.30
N SER A 116 -7.46 -42.36 0.24
CA SER A 116 -7.00 -41.65 -0.96
C SER A 116 -6.88 -42.59 -2.16
N PRO A 117 -7.13 -42.12 -3.40
CA PRO A 117 -6.69 -42.84 -4.58
C PRO A 117 -5.16 -42.99 -4.57
N ASP A 118 -4.64 -43.87 -5.43
CA ASP A 118 -3.20 -44.03 -5.63
C ASP A 118 -2.50 -42.68 -5.81
N LEU A 119 -1.26 -42.57 -5.36
CA LEU A 119 -0.45 -41.37 -5.51
C LEU A 119 0.23 -41.39 -6.88
N HIS A 120 -0.16 -40.46 -7.74
CA HIS A 120 0.44 -40.24 -9.06
C HIS A 120 1.37 -39.01 -9.03
N LEU A 121 2.62 -39.19 -9.43
CA LEU A 121 3.66 -38.15 -9.50
C LEU A 121 4.25 -38.11 -10.91
N LEU A 122 4.36 -36.94 -11.54
CA LEU A 122 5.04 -36.80 -12.83
C LEU A 122 6.52 -36.48 -12.62
N ILE A 123 7.39 -37.31 -13.18
CA ILE A 123 8.85 -37.17 -13.18
C ILE A 123 9.38 -37.12 -14.62
N ALA A 124 10.64 -36.70 -14.83
CA ALA A 124 11.24 -36.78 -16.16
C ALA A 124 11.46 -38.24 -16.58
N ALA A 125 11.18 -38.58 -17.85
CA ALA A 125 11.40 -39.93 -18.36
C ALA A 125 12.90 -40.30 -18.30
N GLY A 126 13.20 -41.52 -17.85
CA GLY A 126 14.57 -41.99 -17.65
C GLY A 126 15.32 -41.38 -16.45
N ALA A 127 14.67 -40.62 -15.57
CA ALA A 127 15.30 -40.14 -14.34
C ALA A 127 15.54 -41.29 -13.33
N GLU A 128 16.77 -41.44 -12.86
CA GLU A 128 17.11 -42.39 -11.79
C GLU A 128 16.88 -41.77 -10.40
N PHE A 129 16.02 -42.38 -9.58
CA PHE A 129 15.64 -41.87 -8.25
C PHE A 129 15.59 -42.97 -7.18
N LYS A 130 15.56 -42.54 -5.92
CA LYS A 130 15.26 -43.34 -4.73
C LYS A 130 13.97 -42.82 -4.08
N LEU A 131 13.16 -43.74 -3.57
CA LEU A 131 11.92 -43.44 -2.85
C LEU A 131 11.87 -44.23 -1.53
N LYS A 132 11.65 -43.55 -0.39
CA LYS A 132 11.42 -44.19 0.93
C LYS A 132 10.43 -43.39 1.79
N LEU A 133 9.61 -44.06 2.57
CA LEU A 133 8.74 -43.45 3.58
C LEU A 133 9.47 -43.38 4.93
N ARG A 134 9.72 -42.18 5.46
CA ARG A 134 10.16 -41.98 6.84
C ARG A 134 8.96 -42.05 7.77
N ASP A 135 8.75 -43.16 8.47
CA ASP A 135 7.60 -43.31 9.38
C ASP A 135 7.63 -42.32 10.55
N THR A 136 6.53 -42.22 11.31
CA THR A 136 6.43 -41.35 12.50
C THR A 136 7.43 -41.70 13.61
N GLY A 137 8.03 -42.89 13.58
CA GLY A 137 9.16 -43.29 14.44
C GLY A 137 10.53 -42.87 13.91
N GLY A 138 10.58 -42.17 12.77
CA GLY A 138 11.79 -41.68 12.12
C GLY A 138 12.51 -42.72 11.24
N ARG A 139 11.97 -43.92 11.06
CA ARG A 139 12.62 -45.01 10.32
C ARG A 139 12.29 -44.93 8.84
N LEU A 140 13.29 -45.09 7.97
CA LEU A 140 13.05 -45.18 6.53
C LEU A 140 12.58 -46.59 6.13
N GLN A 141 11.45 -46.66 5.43
CA GLN A 141 10.88 -47.86 4.83
C GLN A 141 10.90 -47.74 3.31
N ASP A 142 11.13 -48.84 2.59
CA ASP A 142 10.97 -48.87 1.14
C ASP A 142 9.49 -48.82 0.75
N VAL A 143 9.17 -48.08 -0.31
CA VAL A 143 7.81 -47.92 -0.84
C VAL A 143 7.77 -48.50 -2.25
N SER A 144 6.82 -49.39 -2.51
CA SER A 144 6.59 -49.94 -3.85
C SER A 144 6.01 -48.87 -4.77
N TYR A 145 6.39 -48.92 -6.05
CA TYR A 145 5.88 -48.03 -7.07
C TYR A 145 5.92 -48.67 -8.46
N ALA A 146 5.11 -48.14 -9.37
CA ALA A 146 5.16 -48.40 -10.80
C ALA A 146 5.57 -47.12 -11.55
N ILE A 147 6.19 -47.28 -12.72
CA ILE A 147 6.52 -46.17 -13.62
C ILE A 147 5.94 -46.48 -14.99
N GLU A 148 5.22 -45.53 -15.59
CA GLU A 148 4.74 -45.59 -16.97
C GLU A 148 5.21 -44.34 -17.73
N GLU A 149 5.88 -44.49 -18.87
CA GLU A 149 6.26 -43.32 -19.70
C GLU A 149 5.03 -42.69 -20.34
N VAL A 150 4.92 -41.37 -20.27
CA VAL A 150 3.83 -40.58 -20.85
C VAL A 150 4.36 -39.60 -21.89
N ASP A 151 3.53 -39.24 -22.86
CA ASP A 151 3.92 -38.36 -23.96
C ASP A 151 4.50 -37.02 -23.46
N GLY A 152 5.61 -36.58 -24.08
CA GLY A 152 6.30 -35.33 -23.73
C GLY A 152 7.62 -35.49 -22.99
N GLY A 153 8.14 -36.71 -22.83
CA GLY A 153 9.43 -36.96 -22.15
C GLY A 153 9.30 -36.99 -20.62
N MET A 154 8.12 -37.32 -20.12
CA MET A 154 7.80 -37.48 -18.71
C MET A 154 7.44 -38.95 -18.44
N ALA A 155 7.47 -39.36 -17.19
CA ALA A 155 6.93 -40.63 -16.73
C ALA A 155 6.06 -40.42 -15.49
N GLU A 156 4.98 -41.18 -15.40
CA GLU A 156 4.09 -41.20 -14.25
C GLU A 156 4.58 -42.27 -13.26
N LEU A 157 5.02 -41.80 -12.09
CA LEU A 157 5.35 -42.59 -10.92
C LEU A 157 4.09 -42.80 -10.09
N ARG A 158 3.55 -44.02 -10.08
CA ARG A 158 2.34 -44.40 -9.35
C ARG A 158 2.69 -45.24 -8.13
N ILE A 159 2.24 -44.81 -6.95
CA ILE A 159 2.39 -45.51 -5.67
C ILE A 159 0.98 -45.89 -5.22
N LEU A 160 0.72 -47.18 -5.01
CA LEU A 160 -0.63 -47.61 -4.61
C LEU A 160 -0.91 -47.18 -3.18
N ALA A 161 -2.18 -46.88 -2.87
CA ALA A 161 -2.58 -46.55 -1.49
C ALA A 161 -2.20 -47.69 -0.50
N SER A 162 -2.28 -48.95 -0.95
CA SER A 162 -1.85 -50.13 -0.18
C SER A 162 -0.35 -50.20 0.12
N ASP A 163 0.49 -49.49 -0.64
CA ASP A 163 1.94 -49.48 -0.49
C ASP A 163 2.44 -48.37 0.46
N LEU A 164 1.52 -47.61 1.08
CA LEU A 164 1.79 -46.61 2.12
C LEU A 164 1.31 -47.12 3.49
N PRO A 165 2.14 -47.90 4.22
CA PRO A 165 1.69 -48.68 5.38
C PRO A 165 1.42 -47.89 6.67
N ALA A 166 1.76 -46.59 6.72
CA ALA A 166 1.60 -45.73 7.90
C ALA A 166 1.70 -44.24 7.53
N ALA A 167 1.35 -43.35 8.47
CA ALA A 167 1.84 -41.97 8.45
C ALA A 167 3.37 -41.90 8.46
N GLY A 168 3.88 -40.84 7.82
CA GLY A 168 5.30 -40.59 7.68
C GLY A 168 5.60 -39.41 6.77
N VAL A 169 6.81 -39.38 6.19
CA VAL A 169 7.20 -38.44 5.15
C VAL A 169 7.82 -39.24 4.02
N LEU A 170 7.15 -39.28 2.87
CA LEU A 170 7.67 -39.88 1.66
C LEU A 170 8.79 -39.00 1.10
N LEU A 171 9.98 -39.59 0.96
CA LEU A 171 11.21 -38.94 0.51
C LEU A 171 11.57 -39.47 -0.87
N LEU A 172 11.62 -38.57 -1.85
CA LEU A 172 12.02 -38.82 -3.22
C LEU A 172 13.31 -38.05 -3.49
N GLY A 173 14.38 -38.71 -3.95
CA GLY A 173 15.64 -38.05 -4.29
C GLY A 173 16.34 -38.71 -5.47
N THR A 174 17.43 -38.11 -5.96
CA THR A 174 18.25 -38.71 -7.02
C THR A 174 18.79 -40.09 -6.60
N ALA A 175 19.19 -40.94 -7.57
CA ALA A 175 19.68 -42.29 -7.27
C ALA A 175 20.91 -42.33 -6.32
N ASP A 176 21.71 -41.26 -6.27
CA ASP A 176 22.83 -41.08 -5.35
C ASP A 176 22.45 -40.37 -4.03
N ALA A 177 21.27 -39.76 -3.93
CA ALA A 177 20.85 -39.00 -2.76
C ALA A 177 20.83 -39.82 -1.45
N ASP A 178 21.21 -39.14 -0.37
CA ASP A 178 21.08 -39.61 1.00
C ASP A 178 19.73 -39.15 1.57
N LEU A 179 18.76 -40.08 1.59
CA LEU A 179 17.42 -39.84 2.13
C LEU A 179 17.39 -39.81 3.67
N GLU A 180 18.47 -40.16 4.38
CA GLU A 180 18.57 -39.96 5.83
C GLU A 180 18.98 -38.52 6.15
N ALA A 181 19.96 -37.98 5.42
CA ALA A 181 20.51 -36.64 5.63
C ALA A 181 19.61 -35.47 5.16
N LEU A 182 18.60 -35.71 4.31
CA LEU A 182 17.70 -34.67 3.75
C LEU A 182 18.44 -33.52 3.04
N GLY A 183 19.53 -33.82 2.31
CA GLY A 183 20.31 -32.82 1.58
C GLY A 183 19.60 -32.27 0.33
N ASP A 184 20.28 -31.37 -0.39
CA ASP A 184 19.76 -30.59 -1.52
C ASP A 184 19.24 -31.43 -2.72
N ASN A 185 19.41 -32.75 -2.73
CA ASN A 185 18.86 -33.65 -3.76
C ASN A 185 17.62 -34.45 -3.29
N VAL A 186 17.01 -34.07 -2.16
CA VAL A 186 15.82 -34.74 -1.59
C VAL A 186 14.59 -33.82 -1.64
N PHE A 187 13.48 -34.38 -2.09
CA PHE A 187 12.12 -33.84 -2.03
C PHE A 187 11.33 -34.63 -0.97
N ALA A 188 10.52 -33.94 -0.18
CA ALA A 188 9.80 -34.52 0.96
C ALA A 188 8.30 -34.24 0.89
N LEU A 189 7.50 -35.24 1.20
CA LEU A 189 6.05 -35.27 1.02
C LEU A 189 5.41 -35.91 2.26
N ALA A 190 4.74 -35.14 3.12
CA ALA A 190 4.18 -35.67 4.36
C ALA A 190 2.94 -36.55 4.12
N VAL A 191 2.78 -37.61 4.91
CA VAL A 191 1.65 -38.55 4.88
C VAL A 191 1.03 -38.56 6.27
N LEU A 192 -0.20 -38.06 6.38
CA LEU A 192 -0.94 -37.93 7.64
C LEU A 192 -1.96 -39.07 7.80
N ASP A 193 -2.02 -39.58 9.04
CA ASP A 193 -2.90 -40.66 9.51
C ASP A 193 -3.54 -40.22 10.84
N GLU A 194 -4.51 -39.30 10.75
CA GLU A 194 -5.47 -39.05 11.82
C GLU A 194 -6.88 -38.89 11.22
N PRO A 195 -7.89 -39.61 11.73
CA PRO A 195 -9.26 -39.44 11.31
C PRO A 195 -9.88 -38.21 11.98
N LEU A 196 -10.33 -37.24 11.15
CA LEU A 196 -11.41 -36.33 11.56
C LEU A 196 -12.73 -37.11 11.57
N SER A 197 -12.89 -38.02 12.53
CA SER A 197 -14.15 -38.73 12.75
C SER A 197 -15.12 -37.81 13.50
N CYS A 198 -16.36 -37.77 13.03
CA CYS A 198 -17.47 -37.08 13.71
C CYS A 198 -17.97 -37.87 14.95
N GLU A 199 -17.15 -38.77 15.52
CA GLU A 199 -17.48 -39.67 16.64
C GLU A 199 -17.96 -38.96 17.91
N GLY A 200 -17.69 -37.65 18.05
CA GLY A 200 -18.28 -36.85 19.13
C GLY A 200 -19.81 -36.85 19.07
N ALA A 201 -20.38 -36.72 17.87
CA ALA A 201 -21.83 -36.71 17.66
C ALA A 201 -22.48 -38.07 18.01
N GLU A 202 -21.84 -39.17 17.63
CA GLU A 202 -22.30 -40.54 17.93
C GLU A 202 -22.29 -40.86 19.44
N ARG A 203 -21.59 -40.07 20.26
CA ARG A 203 -21.55 -40.22 21.74
C ARG A 203 -22.54 -39.32 22.48
N GLU A 204 -23.06 -38.28 21.83
CA GLU A 204 -23.99 -37.30 22.43
C GLU A 204 -25.47 -37.62 22.16
N CYS A 205 -25.76 -38.40 21.11
CA CYS A 205 -27.11 -38.82 20.74
C CYS A 205 -27.48 -40.21 21.29
N ALA A 206 -28.78 -40.45 21.48
CA ALA A 206 -29.28 -41.81 21.71
C ALA A 206 -29.17 -42.63 20.41
N SER A 207 -28.99 -43.96 20.51
CA SER A 207 -28.72 -44.83 19.37
C SER A 207 -29.89 -44.99 18.38
N ASP A 208 -31.10 -44.64 18.80
CA ASP A 208 -32.27 -44.52 17.94
C ASP A 208 -32.60 -43.07 17.53
N ASP A 209 -31.83 -42.08 17.99
CA ASP A 209 -32.04 -40.69 17.64
C ASP A 209 -31.29 -40.28 16.35
N VAL A 210 -31.73 -40.87 15.23
CA VAL A 210 -31.27 -40.51 13.86
C VAL A 210 -31.31 -39.00 13.62
N ALA A 211 -32.32 -38.30 14.13
CA ALA A 211 -32.44 -36.86 13.95
C ALA A 211 -31.40 -36.07 14.76
N CYS A 212 -31.14 -36.45 16.02
CA CYS A 212 -30.00 -35.92 16.77
C CYS A 212 -28.69 -36.19 16.05
N MET A 213 -28.45 -37.42 15.56
CA MET A 213 -27.24 -37.75 14.81
C MET A 213 -27.09 -36.88 13.56
N LEU A 214 -28.14 -36.74 12.76
CA LEU A 214 -28.13 -35.86 11.58
C LEU A 214 -27.90 -34.39 11.95
N GLN A 215 -28.51 -33.90 13.03
CA GLN A 215 -28.35 -32.51 13.45
C GLN A 215 -26.92 -32.25 13.94
N ALA A 216 -26.36 -33.13 14.76
CA ALA A 216 -25.00 -33.05 15.26
C ALA A 216 -23.98 -33.18 14.10
N HIS A 217 -24.13 -34.18 13.22
CA HIS A 217 -23.31 -34.32 12.02
C HIS A 217 -23.48 -33.14 11.05
N SER A 218 -24.68 -32.55 10.90
CA SER A 218 -24.88 -31.39 10.01
C SER A 218 -24.03 -30.19 10.43
N SER A 219 -23.77 -30.01 11.72
CA SER A 219 -22.88 -28.96 12.23
C SER A 219 -21.40 -29.23 11.89
N CYS A 220 -20.99 -30.50 11.86
CA CYS A 220 -19.66 -30.93 11.41
C CYS A 220 -19.52 -30.88 9.88
N ILE A 221 -20.58 -31.21 9.13
CA ILE A 221 -20.61 -31.12 7.67
C ILE A 221 -20.54 -29.64 7.25
N THR A 222 -21.45 -28.81 7.75
CA THR A 222 -21.49 -27.37 7.39
C THR A 222 -20.25 -26.57 7.83
N SER A 223 -19.50 -27.01 8.85
CA SER A 223 -18.24 -26.36 9.24
C SER A 223 -17.00 -26.84 8.46
N ASN A 224 -17.06 -27.98 7.77
CA ASN A 224 -15.96 -28.46 6.91
C ASN A 224 -16.11 -28.08 5.42
N PHE A 225 -17.31 -27.69 4.98
CA PHE A 225 -17.61 -27.45 3.56
C PHE A 225 -17.13 -26.09 3.02
N ASP A 226 -16.71 -25.14 3.85
CA ASP A 226 -16.04 -23.91 3.40
C ASP A 226 -14.66 -24.17 2.75
N ALA A 227 -14.14 -25.41 2.80
CA ALA A 227 -12.84 -25.82 2.28
C ALA A 227 -12.89 -26.66 0.98
N MET A 228 -14.07 -26.99 0.43
CA MET A 228 -14.21 -27.75 -0.83
C MET A 228 -14.61 -26.86 -2.00
N PRO A 229 -13.83 -26.79 -3.10
CA PRO A 229 -14.23 -26.05 -4.29
C PRO A 229 -15.26 -26.83 -5.13
N ALA A 230 -16.38 -26.17 -5.44
CA ALA A 230 -17.18 -26.38 -6.64
C ALA A 230 -17.92 -27.72 -6.86
N LEU A 231 -18.35 -28.42 -5.80
CA LEU A 231 -19.48 -29.38 -5.94
C LEU A 231 -20.81 -28.62 -5.79
N HIS A 232 -21.49 -28.44 -6.94
CA HIS A 232 -22.83 -27.86 -7.13
C HIS A 232 -23.26 -26.70 -6.21
N GLU A 233 -23.16 -25.46 -6.71
CA GLU A 233 -23.80 -24.26 -6.12
C GLU A 233 -25.35 -24.36 -5.99
N ASP A 234 -25.93 -25.44 -6.52
CA ASP A 234 -27.36 -25.76 -6.54
C ASP A 234 -27.82 -26.91 -5.64
N ALA A 235 -26.92 -27.69 -5.04
CA ALA A 235 -27.30 -28.75 -4.11
C ALA A 235 -27.98 -28.20 -2.85
N SER A 236 -29.05 -28.86 -2.42
CA SER A 236 -29.73 -28.61 -1.15
C SER A 236 -28.96 -29.26 0.01
N PRO A 237 -29.09 -28.75 1.25
CA PRO A 237 -28.47 -29.38 2.42
C PRO A 237 -28.91 -30.83 2.62
N ALA A 238 -30.14 -31.17 2.22
CA ALA A 238 -30.67 -32.52 2.27
C ALA A 238 -29.98 -33.46 1.27
N GLU A 239 -29.62 -32.99 0.07
CA GLU A 239 -28.88 -33.79 -0.93
C GLU A 239 -27.46 -34.08 -0.42
N LEU A 240 -26.79 -33.08 0.15
CA LEU A 240 -25.45 -33.26 0.75
C LEU A 240 -25.44 -34.21 1.96
N ILE A 241 -26.53 -34.22 2.75
CA ILE A 241 -26.73 -35.20 3.83
C ILE A 241 -27.01 -36.59 3.27
N THR A 242 -27.79 -36.68 2.19
CA THR A 242 -28.09 -37.94 1.49
C THR A 242 -26.81 -38.57 0.97
N ASP A 243 -25.99 -37.82 0.20
CA ASP A 243 -24.71 -38.29 -0.35
C ASP A 243 -23.75 -38.76 0.75
N TYR A 244 -23.60 -38.00 1.85
CA TYR A 244 -22.73 -38.37 2.98
C TYR A 244 -23.20 -39.64 3.71
N VAL A 245 -24.51 -39.83 3.85
CA VAL A 245 -25.07 -41.02 4.50
C VAL A 245 -25.02 -42.23 3.56
N ASP A 246 -25.32 -42.07 2.28
CA ASP A 246 -25.23 -43.12 1.26
C ASP A 246 -23.81 -43.74 1.19
N ASP A 247 -22.77 -42.89 1.26
CA ASP A 247 -21.35 -43.31 1.28
C ASP A 247 -20.96 -44.11 2.53
N ARG A 248 -21.72 -44.00 3.63
CA ARG A 248 -21.44 -44.67 4.92
C ARG A 248 -22.46 -45.73 5.32
N SER A 249 -23.57 -45.82 4.59
CA SER A 249 -24.69 -46.69 4.93
C SER A 249 -24.41 -48.16 4.65
N VAL A 250 -24.82 -49.05 5.57
CA VAL A 250 -24.93 -50.49 5.34
C VAL A 250 -25.98 -50.83 4.29
N PHE A 251 -26.85 -49.90 3.90
CA PHE A 251 -27.75 -50.04 2.76
C PHE A 251 -27.11 -49.60 1.44
N GLY A 252 -25.96 -48.92 1.49
CA GLY A 252 -25.40 -48.15 0.37
C GLY A 252 -26.37 -47.10 -0.13
N SER A 253 -26.26 -46.72 -1.41
CA SER A 253 -27.11 -45.69 -1.98
C SER A 253 -28.60 -46.03 -1.90
N LEU A 254 -29.38 -45.09 -1.36
CA LEU A 254 -30.81 -45.22 -1.20
C LEU A 254 -31.53 -44.42 -2.30
N SER A 255 -32.46 -45.06 -3.01
CA SER A 255 -33.11 -44.47 -4.19
C SER A 255 -34.61 -44.75 -4.21
N VAL A 256 -35.39 -43.87 -4.81
CA VAL A 256 -36.84 -44.10 -5.00
C VAL A 256 -37.08 -44.79 -6.35
N GLU A 257 -37.58 -46.02 -6.32
CA GLU A 257 -37.87 -46.82 -7.52
C GLU A 257 -39.26 -46.50 -8.09
N SER A 258 -40.26 -46.29 -7.23
CA SER A 258 -41.64 -45.96 -7.67
C SER A 258 -42.52 -45.33 -6.58
N PHE A 259 -43.58 -44.66 -7.02
CA PHE A 259 -44.63 -44.09 -6.18
C PHE A 259 -45.98 -44.73 -6.55
N ASP A 260 -46.81 -45.03 -5.55
CA ASP A 260 -48.20 -45.49 -5.70
C ASP A 260 -49.10 -44.52 -4.95
N GLU A 261 -49.61 -43.51 -5.66
CA GLU A 261 -50.42 -42.42 -5.11
C GLU A 261 -51.76 -42.91 -4.56
N GLU A 262 -52.40 -43.89 -5.21
CA GLU A 262 -53.70 -44.44 -4.76
C GLU A 262 -53.59 -45.15 -3.41
N ARG A 263 -52.43 -45.75 -3.12
CA ARG A 263 -52.14 -46.40 -1.83
C ARG A 263 -51.38 -45.53 -0.85
N GLY A 264 -50.90 -44.37 -1.27
CA GLY A 264 -50.00 -43.51 -0.50
C GLY A 264 -48.70 -44.23 -0.11
N THR A 265 -48.06 -44.93 -1.04
CA THR A 265 -46.80 -45.66 -0.76
C THR A 265 -45.66 -45.28 -1.69
N VAL A 266 -44.44 -45.36 -1.19
CA VAL A 266 -43.18 -45.11 -1.89
C VAL A 266 -42.35 -46.38 -1.84
N THR A 267 -41.89 -46.87 -2.99
CA THR A 267 -40.97 -48.02 -3.05
C THR A 267 -39.54 -47.51 -3.12
N LEU A 268 -38.79 -47.79 -2.07
CA LEU A 268 -37.36 -47.52 -1.93
C LEU A 268 -36.56 -48.74 -2.37
N LYS A 269 -35.45 -48.47 -3.04
CA LYS A 269 -34.46 -49.44 -3.49
C LYS A 269 -33.10 -49.04 -2.96
N TYR A 270 -32.38 -50.02 -2.43
CA TYR A 270 -31.09 -49.81 -1.82
C TYR A 270 -30.05 -50.76 -2.42
N ALA A 271 -28.76 -50.41 -2.29
CA ALA A 271 -27.67 -51.07 -3.03
C ALA A 271 -27.18 -52.37 -2.37
N ASN A 272 -27.14 -52.42 -1.03
CA ASN A 272 -26.53 -53.51 -0.26
C ASN A 272 -27.62 -54.39 0.42
N PRO A 273 -27.55 -55.74 0.36
CA PRO A 273 -28.57 -56.65 0.89
C PRO A 273 -28.82 -56.65 2.42
N ALA A 274 -28.41 -55.60 3.15
CA ALA A 274 -28.83 -55.38 4.53
C ALA A 274 -30.37 -55.31 4.62
N ARG A 275 -30.96 -55.98 5.62
CA ARG A 275 -32.41 -55.95 5.83
C ARG A 275 -32.79 -54.81 6.79
N PRO A 276 -33.67 -53.88 6.40
CA PRO A 276 -34.16 -52.85 7.30
C PRO A 276 -35.14 -53.45 8.31
N GLU A 277 -35.01 -53.03 9.57
CA GLU A 277 -35.93 -53.37 10.66
C GLU A 277 -36.99 -52.28 10.88
N ARG A 278 -36.69 -51.03 10.48
CA ARG A 278 -37.63 -49.90 10.53
C ARG A 278 -37.46 -48.94 9.36
N ALA A 279 -38.58 -48.33 8.98
CA ALA A 279 -38.64 -47.14 8.15
C ALA A 279 -39.09 -45.95 9.03
N LEU A 280 -38.44 -44.80 8.88
CA LEU A 280 -38.65 -43.61 9.68
C LEU A 280 -38.85 -42.40 8.77
N MET A 281 -39.75 -41.51 9.17
CA MET A 281 -39.92 -40.17 8.61
C MET A 281 -39.21 -39.19 9.53
N ILE A 282 -38.34 -38.34 9.00
CA ILE A 282 -37.71 -37.26 9.75
C ILE A 282 -38.36 -35.95 9.33
N MET A 283 -38.90 -35.23 10.31
CA MET A 283 -39.66 -33.98 10.14
C MET A 283 -38.73 -32.76 10.12
N GLU A 284 -39.24 -31.62 9.62
CA GLU A 284 -38.53 -30.33 9.60
C GLU A 284 -38.07 -29.85 11.00
N ASP A 285 -38.76 -30.27 12.07
CA ASP A 285 -38.40 -29.95 13.46
C ASP A 285 -37.43 -30.94 14.11
N GLY A 286 -36.95 -31.93 13.35
CA GLY A 286 -36.10 -33.02 13.85
C GLY A 286 -36.88 -34.11 14.59
N SER A 287 -38.20 -34.07 14.68
CA SER A 287 -38.96 -35.21 15.22
C SER A 287 -38.95 -36.40 14.27
N GLN A 288 -38.98 -37.61 14.83
CA GLN A 288 -39.01 -38.86 14.06
C GLN A 288 -40.37 -39.55 14.20
N LYS A 289 -40.93 -39.99 13.08
CA LYS A 289 -42.22 -40.68 13.00
C LYS A 289 -42.04 -42.06 12.35
N PRO A 290 -42.30 -43.17 13.06
CA PRO A 290 -42.24 -44.51 12.46
C PRO A 290 -43.24 -44.65 11.32
N LEU A 291 -42.83 -45.34 10.26
CA LEU A 291 -43.65 -45.61 9.08
C LEU A 291 -43.95 -47.12 8.96
N GLU A 292 -45.17 -47.44 8.53
CA GLU A 292 -45.49 -48.81 8.11
C GLU A 292 -44.70 -49.12 6.83
N PHE A 293 -44.01 -50.27 6.80
CA PHE A 293 -43.26 -50.69 5.62
C PHE A 293 -43.38 -52.20 5.35
N GLU A 294 -43.18 -52.57 4.09
CA GLU A 294 -43.32 -53.92 3.54
C GLU A 294 -42.07 -54.27 2.72
N GLN A 295 -41.40 -55.38 3.06
CA GLN A 295 -40.27 -55.89 2.29
C GLN A 295 -40.77 -56.58 1.01
N LEU A 296 -40.41 -56.06 -0.16
CA LEU A 296 -40.87 -56.58 -1.46
C LEU A 296 -39.88 -57.52 -2.15
N GLY A 297 -38.60 -57.48 -1.77
CA GLY A 297 -37.53 -58.27 -2.37
C GLY A 297 -36.27 -58.25 -1.49
N GLU A 298 -35.12 -58.65 -2.03
CA GLU A 298 -33.87 -58.62 -1.25
C GLU A 298 -33.37 -57.19 -0.98
N ASN A 299 -33.67 -56.25 -1.89
CA ASN A 299 -33.21 -54.87 -1.81
C ASN A 299 -34.30 -53.81 -2.13
N LEU A 300 -35.57 -54.17 -1.91
CA LEU A 300 -36.75 -53.33 -2.16
C LEU A 300 -37.66 -53.29 -0.93
N VAL A 301 -37.99 -52.09 -0.48
CA VAL A 301 -38.95 -51.81 0.60
C VAL A 301 -40.01 -50.84 0.13
N ARG A 302 -41.27 -51.15 0.39
CA ARG A 302 -42.39 -50.20 0.22
C ARG A 302 -42.69 -49.57 1.57
N VAL A 303 -42.57 -48.25 1.65
CA VAL A 303 -42.92 -47.44 2.82
C VAL A 303 -44.27 -46.77 2.57
N LYS A 304 -45.16 -46.81 3.55
CA LYS A 304 -46.47 -46.16 3.48
C LYS A 304 -46.42 -44.79 4.15
N ALA A 305 -46.96 -43.78 3.48
CA ALA A 305 -47.10 -42.43 4.01
C ALA A 305 -48.06 -42.39 5.20
N PRO A 306 -47.85 -41.48 6.16
CA PRO A 306 -48.87 -41.17 7.16
C PRO A 306 -50.06 -40.47 6.49
N GLU A 307 -51.18 -40.30 7.23
CA GLU A 307 -52.39 -39.62 6.72
C GLU A 307 -52.15 -38.18 6.21
N GLU A 308 -51.07 -37.54 6.66
CA GLU A 308 -50.63 -36.20 6.28
C GLU A 308 -49.83 -36.16 4.97
N GLY A 309 -49.45 -37.33 4.42
CA GLY A 309 -48.56 -37.47 3.27
C GLY A 309 -47.08 -37.29 3.62
N PHE A 310 -46.25 -37.21 2.58
CA PHE A 310 -44.84 -36.82 2.67
C PHE A 310 -44.68 -35.36 2.21
N SER A 311 -43.78 -34.60 2.82
CA SER A 311 -43.35 -33.28 2.33
C SER A 311 -42.17 -33.42 1.37
N ALA A 312 -41.88 -32.40 0.56
CA ALA A 312 -40.74 -32.42 -0.37
C ALA A 312 -39.36 -32.32 0.31
N GLU A 313 -39.32 -32.03 1.62
CA GLU A 313 -38.12 -32.05 2.45
C GLU A 313 -38.14 -33.23 3.45
N THR A 314 -39.12 -34.15 3.31
CA THR A 314 -39.19 -35.35 4.14
C THR A 314 -38.04 -36.30 3.79
N LEU A 315 -37.11 -36.45 4.73
CA LEU A 315 -36.13 -37.51 4.70
C LEU A 315 -36.79 -38.82 5.13
N LEU A 316 -36.70 -39.82 4.26
CA LEU A 316 -37.07 -41.20 4.57
C LEU A 316 -35.80 -41.95 4.95
N ALA A 317 -35.75 -42.47 6.17
CA ALA A 317 -34.64 -43.27 6.66
C ALA A 317 -35.04 -44.75 6.76
N LEU A 318 -34.21 -45.65 6.25
CA LEU A 318 -34.23 -47.07 6.55
C LEU A 318 -33.12 -47.36 7.57
N GLN A 319 -33.40 -48.19 8.58
CA GLN A 319 -32.41 -48.52 9.61
C GLN A 319 -32.30 -50.04 9.84
N ALA A 320 -31.06 -50.52 9.90
CA ALA A 320 -30.65 -51.88 10.19
C ALA A 320 -30.39 -52.05 11.71
N PRO A 321 -30.30 -53.28 12.22
CA PRO A 321 -29.97 -53.52 13.64
C PRO A 321 -28.56 -52.97 13.97
N GLY A 322 -28.53 -51.92 14.80
CA GLY A 322 -27.31 -51.32 15.34
C GLY A 322 -27.39 -49.79 15.44
N ASP A 323 -26.40 -49.25 16.16
CA ASP A 323 -26.55 -47.97 16.87
C ASP A 323 -25.86 -46.76 16.21
N GLY A 324 -24.94 -46.99 15.25
CA GLY A 324 -24.21 -45.92 14.56
C GLY A 324 -24.87 -45.43 13.26
N ILE A 325 -24.46 -44.26 12.76
CA ILE A 325 -24.98 -43.66 11.52
C ILE A 325 -24.84 -44.60 10.31
N GLY A 326 -23.79 -45.43 10.29
CA GLY A 326 -23.60 -46.44 9.25
C GLY A 326 -24.74 -47.46 9.16
N ASN A 327 -25.52 -47.70 10.22
CA ASN A 327 -26.68 -48.60 10.17
C ASN A 327 -27.94 -47.95 9.59
N THR A 328 -27.86 -46.70 9.14
CA THR A 328 -28.98 -45.92 8.59
C THR A 328 -28.69 -45.56 7.13
N GLY A 329 -29.68 -45.65 6.26
CA GLY A 329 -29.64 -45.18 4.89
C GLY A 329 -30.79 -44.22 4.66
N ILE A 330 -30.56 -43.11 3.96
CA ILE A 330 -31.51 -41.99 3.90
C ILE A 330 -31.73 -41.60 2.45
N VAL A 331 -32.95 -41.24 2.09
CA VAL A 331 -33.25 -40.60 0.82
C VAL A 331 -34.23 -39.45 1.02
N ILE A 332 -34.06 -38.37 0.26
CA ILE A 332 -35.15 -37.43 0.01
C ILE A 332 -36.13 -38.14 -0.94
N ALA A 333 -37.42 -38.14 -0.66
CA ALA A 333 -38.40 -38.50 -1.68
C ALA A 333 -38.75 -37.25 -2.52
N PRO A 334 -38.21 -37.04 -3.74
CA PRO A 334 -38.49 -35.84 -4.52
C PRO A 334 -39.91 -35.92 -5.09
N ILE A 335 -40.88 -35.35 -4.37
CA ILE A 335 -42.24 -35.17 -4.89
C ILE A 335 -42.19 -34.10 -5.98
N PHE A 336 -42.20 -34.50 -7.25
CA PHE A 336 -42.09 -33.59 -8.37
C PHE A 336 -43.31 -32.65 -8.49
N GLY A 337 -43.14 -31.41 -8.04
CA GLY A 337 -44.11 -30.34 -8.26
C GLY A 337 -44.13 -29.84 -9.69
N TRP A 338 -45.06 -30.34 -10.52
CA TRP A 338 -45.22 -29.90 -11.92
C TRP A 338 -46.18 -28.70 -12.14
N PHE A 339 -46.68 -28.07 -11.07
CA PHE A 339 -47.70 -27.01 -11.16
C PHE A 339 -47.37 -25.69 -10.42
N PHE A 340 -46.15 -25.51 -9.90
CA PHE A 340 -45.78 -24.28 -9.20
C PHE A 340 -45.09 -23.28 -10.12
N PRO A 341 -45.67 -22.08 -10.36
CA PRO A 341 -45.06 -21.08 -11.24
C PRO A 341 -43.86 -20.42 -10.58
N ASP A 342 -42.72 -20.45 -11.28
CA ASP A 342 -41.46 -19.82 -10.86
C ASP A 342 -41.64 -18.40 -10.35
N LYS A 343 -40.87 -18.04 -9.31
CA LYS A 343 -40.89 -16.72 -8.70
C LYS A 343 -39.52 -16.08 -8.74
N THR A 344 -39.43 -14.94 -9.42
CA THR A 344 -38.26 -14.05 -9.32
C THR A 344 -38.41 -13.18 -8.09
N TRP A 345 -37.52 -13.38 -7.12
CA TRP A 345 -37.36 -12.49 -5.98
C TRP A 345 -36.36 -11.40 -6.34
N LYS A 346 -36.63 -10.16 -5.90
CA LYS A 346 -35.76 -9.02 -6.13
C LYS A 346 -35.56 -8.27 -4.82
N TYR A 347 -34.32 -7.93 -4.51
CA TYR A 347 -33.94 -7.06 -3.40
C TYR A 347 -33.25 -5.81 -3.95
N SER A 348 -33.48 -4.67 -3.31
CA SER A 348 -32.76 -3.42 -3.56
C SER A 348 -32.58 -2.63 -2.27
N GLY A 349 -31.68 -1.65 -2.31
CA GLY A 349 -31.43 -0.73 -1.21
C GLY A 349 -30.24 0.17 -1.54
N CYS A 350 -29.93 1.11 -0.66
CA CYS A 350 -28.76 1.97 -0.82
C CYS A 350 -27.90 1.98 0.45
N LEU A 351 -26.60 1.73 0.31
CA LEU A 351 -25.61 1.85 1.36
C LEU A 351 -25.08 3.29 1.39
N LYS A 352 -25.14 3.91 2.56
CA LYS A 352 -24.62 5.26 2.81
C LYS A 352 -23.93 5.30 4.17
N PHE A 353 -23.05 6.26 4.39
CA PHE A 353 -22.51 6.53 5.71
C PHE A 353 -22.68 8.01 6.07
N GLU A 354 -22.74 8.29 7.36
CA GLU A 354 -22.66 9.64 7.88
C GLU A 354 -21.18 10.02 7.94
N ASN A 355 -20.78 10.96 7.08
CA ASN A 355 -19.42 11.40 6.94
C ASN A 355 -19.03 12.27 8.14
N GLN A 356 -18.03 11.80 8.88
CA GLN A 356 -17.44 12.52 10.01
C GLN A 356 -16.09 13.15 9.63
N ALA A 357 -15.47 12.76 8.51
CA ALA A 357 -14.16 13.24 8.07
C ALA A 357 -14.17 14.70 7.55
N GLU A 358 -15.34 15.25 7.23
CA GLU A 358 -15.48 16.68 6.89
C GLU A 358 -15.52 17.57 8.16
N PHE A 359 -15.72 17.00 9.35
CA PHE A 359 -15.70 17.68 10.67
C PHE A 359 -16.57 18.95 10.84
N THR A 360 -17.41 19.30 9.87
CA THR A 360 -18.31 20.45 10.00
C THR A 360 -19.44 20.14 10.97
N GLN A 361 -20.10 21.18 11.51
CA GLN A 361 -21.30 21.01 12.33
C GLN A 361 -22.48 20.32 11.61
N ASN A 362 -22.41 20.19 10.28
CA ASN A 362 -23.36 19.45 9.46
C ASN A 362 -22.73 18.13 9.00
N THR A 363 -23.20 17.01 9.53
CA THR A 363 -22.81 15.69 9.01
C THR A 363 -23.43 15.45 7.63
N THR A 364 -22.58 15.20 6.62
CA THR A 364 -23.01 14.91 5.26
C THR A 364 -23.30 13.40 5.12
N ILE A 365 -24.31 13.01 4.33
CA ILE A 365 -24.66 11.59 4.12
C ILE A 365 -24.13 11.16 2.75
N GLU A 366 -23.05 10.39 2.76
CA GLU A 366 -22.30 10.03 1.56
C GLU A 366 -22.66 8.64 1.02
N PRO A 367 -22.77 8.48 -0.32
CA PRO A 367 -23.10 7.20 -0.95
C PRO A 367 -21.87 6.28 -1.04
N LEU A 368 -21.99 5.09 -0.45
CA LEU A 368 -20.99 4.03 -0.58
C LEU A 368 -21.12 3.35 -1.95
N HIS A 369 -20.50 3.95 -2.97
CA HIS A 369 -20.47 3.44 -4.34
C HIS A 369 -19.36 2.41 -4.61
N ASN A 370 -19.54 1.58 -5.63
CA ASN A 370 -18.67 0.45 -6.04
C ASN A 370 -18.50 -0.69 -5.01
N ILE A 371 -19.26 -0.68 -3.92
CA ILE A 371 -19.18 -1.68 -2.84
C ILE A 371 -19.82 -3.00 -3.28
N ASP A 372 -19.14 -4.12 -3.03
CA ASP A 372 -19.67 -5.46 -3.22
C ASP A 372 -20.81 -5.73 -2.22
N VAL A 373 -21.98 -6.12 -2.71
CA VAL A 373 -23.18 -6.45 -1.92
C VAL A 373 -23.65 -7.85 -2.26
N ARG A 374 -23.91 -8.66 -1.23
CA ARG A 374 -24.45 -10.02 -1.33
C ARG A 374 -25.77 -10.08 -0.57
N VAL A 375 -26.79 -10.70 -1.18
CA VAL A 375 -28.04 -11.04 -0.50
C VAL A 375 -28.06 -12.54 -0.28
N SER A 376 -28.42 -12.97 0.93
CA SER A 376 -28.56 -14.37 1.30
C SER A 376 -29.96 -14.59 1.87
N THR A 377 -30.62 -15.70 1.55
CA THR A 377 -32.03 -15.94 1.94
C THR A 377 -32.24 -17.35 2.49
N THR A 378 -33.10 -17.46 3.49
CA THR A 378 -33.51 -18.72 4.14
C THR A 378 -35.05 -18.88 4.12
N VAL A 379 -35.53 -20.12 4.14
CA VAL A 379 -36.95 -20.51 4.30
C VAL A 379 -37.25 -21.03 5.72
N ASP A 380 -36.24 -21.53 6.41
CA ASP A 380 -36.28 -22.10 7.78
C ASP A 380 -35.87 -21.09 8.87
N GLY A 381 -35.08 -20.06 8.53
CA GLY A 381 -34.58 -19.04 9.45
C GLY A 381 -33.14 -19.23 9.93
N ILE A 382 -32.54 -20.39 9.64
CA ILE A 382 -31.23 -20.90 10.07
C ILE A 382 -30.24 -20.91 8.89
N PHE A 383 -30.58 -21.60 7.79
CA PHE A 383 -29.71 -21.82 6.63
C PHE A 383 -29.90 -20.76 5.54
N TYR A 384 -28.99 -19.80 5.48
CA TYR A 384 -29.04 -18.71 4.50
C TYR A 384 -28.28 -19.06 3.22
N ARG A 385 -29.00 -19.35 2.13
CA ARG A 385 -28.39 -19.59 0.81
C ARG A 385 -27.95 -18.27 0.16
N PRO A 386 -26.65 -18.05 -0.10
CA PRO A 386 -26.15 -16.82 -0.71
C PRO A 386 -26.54 -16.71 -2.19
N TRP A 387 -26.74 -15.49 -2.67
CA TRP A 387 -26.95 -15.16 -4.07
C TRP A 387 -25.64 -14.64 -4.68
N ALA A 388 -25.59 -14.52 -6.02
CA ALA A 388 -24.47 -13.87 -6.72
C ALA A 388 -24.19 -12.47 -6.14
N THR A 389 -22.94 -12.01 -6.23
CA THR A 389 -22.58 -10.68 -5.71
C THR A 389 -22.96 -9.59 -6.74
N THR A 390 -23.46 -8.44 -6.27
CA THR A 390 -23.70 -7.24 -7.10
C THR A 390 -22.89 -6.06 -6.56
N ARG A 391 -22.86 -4.92 -7.26
CA ARG A 391 -22.19 -3.70 -6.77
C ARG A 391 -23.16 -2.53 -6.60
N THR A 392 -22.85 -1.64 -5.67
CA THR A 392 -23.54 -0.36 -5.56
C THR A 392 -23.12 0.59 -6.68
N ASN A 393 -24.08 1.34 -7.21
CA ASN A 393 -23.84 2.41 -8.19
C ASN A 393 -23.33 3.70 -7.52
N SER A 394 -23.13 4.77 -8.29
CA SER A 394 -22.69 6.09 -7.80
C SER A 394 -23.58 6.73 -6.73
N GLN A 395 -24.81 6.27 -6.54
CA GLN A 395 -25.74 6.71 -5.49
C GLN A 395 -25.73 5.80 -4.26
N GLY A 396 -24.80 4.85 -4.20
CA GLY A 396 -24.70 3.83 -3.16
C GLY A 396 -25.77 2.73 -3.30
N CYS A 397 -26.53 2.71 -4.39
CA CYS A 397 -27.70 1.85 -4.54
C CYS A 397 -27.39 0.57 -5.31
N PHE A 398 -27.91 -0.56 -4.85
CA PHE A 398 -27.83 -1.86 -5.52
C PHE A 398 -29.24 -2.40 -5.83
N SER A 399 -29.30 -3.30 -6.80
CA SER A 399 -30.42 -4.22 -6.96
C SER A 399 -29.94 -5.57 -7.44
N ILE A 400 -30.57 -6.62 -6.95
CA ILE A 400 -30.26 -8.01 -7.24
C ILE A 400 -31.54 -8.83 -7.31
N SER A 401 -31.58 -9.85 -8.17
CA SER A 401 -32.70 -10.76 -8.27
C SER A 401 -32.25 -12.21 -8.43
N ARG A 402 -32.99 -13.14 -7.82
CA ARG A 402 -32.83 -14.58 -8.00
C ARG A 402 -34.18 -15.21 -8.35
N LYS A 403 -34.17 -16.08 -9.35
CA LYS A 403 -35.33 -16.91 -9.72
C LYS A 403 -35.31 -18.17 -8.87
N PHE A 404 -36.42 -18.48 -8.23
CA PHE A 404 -36.65 -19.74 -7.52
C PHE A 404 -37.72 -20.54 -8.25
N THR A 405 -37.51 -21.85 -8.32
CA THR A 405 -38.37 -22.85 -8.97
C THR A 405 -39.00 -23.76 -7.90
N GLY A 406 -40.00 -24.56 -8.28
CA GLY A 406 -40.64 -25.53 -7.38
C GLY A 406 -41.59 -24.94 -6.32
N MET A 407 -42.09 -25.78 -5.41
CA MET A 407 -43.16 -25.39 -4.47
C MET A 407 -42.79 -24.25 -3.52
N PHE A 408 -41.51 -24.18 -3.11
CA PHE A 408 -41.00 -23.12 -2.24
C PHE A 408 -40.63 -21.82 -2.98
N ALA A 409 -40.87 -21.71 -4.29
CA ALA A 409 -40.64 -20.48 -5.03
C ALA A 409 -41.40 -19.29 -4.44
N GLY A 410 -42.64 -19.50 -3.98
CA GLY A 410 -43.47 -18.48 -3.33
C GLY A 410 -43.37 -18.41 -1.80
N ALA A 411 -42.62 -19.31 -1.16
CA ALA A 411 -42.55 -19.40 0.30
C ALA A 411 -42.03 -18.11 0.94
N LYS A 412 -42.47 -17.79 2.17
CA LYS A 412 -41.91 -16.65 2.90
C LYS A 412 -40.41 -16.87 3.11
N ARG A 413 -39.62 -15.82 2.94
CA ARG A 413 -38.16 -15.85 3.10
C ARG A 413 -37.70 -14.78 4.07
N ARG A 414 -36.78 -15.14 4.95
CA ARG A 414 -35.97 -14.19 5.72
C ARG A 414 -34.70 -13.90 4.91
N ALA A 415 -34.23 -12.66 4.93
CA ALA A 415 -33.10 -12.24 4.11
C ALA A 415 -32.00 -11.59 4.96
N ARG A 416 -30.76 -11.73 4.51
CA ARG A 416 -29.58 -11.13 5.11
C ARG A 416 -28.83 -10.38 4.01
N ILE A 417 -28.72 -9.07 4.15
CA ILE A 417 -27.96 -8.20 3.27
C ILE A 417 -26.55 -8.09 3.86
N GLN A 418 -25.55 -8.38 3.06
CA GLN A 418 -24.14 -8.36 3.43
C GLN A 418 -23.37 -7.42 2.49
N TYR A 419 -22.30 -6.83 2.98
CA TYR A 419 -21.43 -5.91 2.25
C TYR A 419 -19.97 -6.26 2.44
N ARG A 420 -19.14 -5.91 1.46
CA ARG A 420 -17.69 -5.95 1.55
C ARG A 420 -17.13 -4.65 0.99
N LEU A 421 -16.56 -3.83 1.86
CA LEU A 421 -15.90 -2.57 1.48
C LEU A 421 -14.63 -2.89 0.71
N ARG A 422 -14.73 -2.87 -0.62
CA ARG A 422 -13.63 -3.11 -1.55
C ARG A 422 -13.88 -2.35 -2.85
N ASP A 423 -12.93 -1.53 -3.28
CA ASP A 423 -12.92 -0.90 -4.60
C ASP A 423 -11.49 -0.83 -5.15
N GLY A 424 -11.28 -1.43 -6.33
CA GLY A 424 -9.96 -1.55 -6.96
C GLY A 424 -8.87 -2.08 -6.02
N HIS A 425 -7.98 -1.17 -5.61
CA HIS A 425 -6.84 -1.43 -4.72
C HIS A 425 -7.19 -1.38 -3.23
N PHE A 426 -8.32 -0.81 -2.83
CA PHE A 426 -8.66 -0.63 -1.42
C PHE A 426 -9.62 -1.70 -0.93
N ALA A 427 -9.40 -2.19 0.29
CA ALA A 427 -10.38 -2.96 1.05
C ALA A 427 -10.31 -2.62 2.54
N THR A 428 -11.40 -2.85 3.29
CA THR A 428 -11.36 -2.87 4.76
C THR A 428 -11.77 -4.24 5.27
N TRP A 429 -11.05 -4.76 6.25
CA TRP A 429 -11.25 -6.13 6.71
C TRP A 429 -10.84 -6.33 8.17
N ASN A 430 -11.80 -6.60 9.06
CA ASN A 430 -11.46 -7.21 10.34
C ASN A 430 -11.08 -8.70 10.15
N THR A 431 -9.79 -8.97 9.95
CA THR A 431 -9.21 -10.32 9.81
C THR A 431 -9.39 -11.20 11.04
N PHE A 432 -9.58 -10.60 12.22
CA PHE A 432 -9.79 -11.31 13.49
C PHE A 432 -11.27 -11.51 13.83
N SER A 433 -12.19 -10.98 13.01
CA SER A 433 -13.62 -11.18 13.19
C SER A 433 -14.11 -12.51 12.60
N PHE A 434 -15.24 -12.99 13.11
CA PHE A 434 -15.98 -14.11 12.50
C PHE A 434 -16.37 -13.83 11.03
N ASP A 435 -16.63 -12.56 10.67
CA ASP A 435 -16.90 -12.15 9.28
C ASP A 435 -15.64 -12.31 8.40
N GLY A 436 -14.46 -12.17 8.99
CA GLY A 436 -13.18 -12.34 8.31
C GLY A 436 -12.78 -13.79 8.09
N LEU A 437 -12.82 -14.59 9.15
CA LEU A 437 -12.45 -16.01 9.11
C LEU A 437 -13.45 -16.87 8.31
N PHE A 438 -14.76 -16.62 8.46
CA PHE A 438 -15.81 -17.53 7.97
C PHE A 438 -16.77 -16.92 6.94
N ARG A 439 -16.60 -15.65 6.52
CA ARG A 439 -17.52 -15.00 5.55
C ARG A 439 -16.85 -14.33 4.38
N GLN A 440 -15.60 -14.67 4.05
CA GLN A 440 -14.87 -14.16 2.88
C GLN A 440 -14.83 -12.61 2.81
N GLY A 441 -14.80 -11.96 3.99
CA GLY A 441 -14.83 -10.50 4.15
C GLY A 441 -16.21 -9.85 3.97
N PHE A 442 -17.31 -10.61 3.95
CA PHE A 442 -18.68 -10.07 3.89
C PHE A 442 -19.31 -9.88 5.28
N SER A 443 -19.26 -8.66 5.78
CA SER A 443 -19.96 -8.24 7.00
C SER A 443 -21.48 -8.17 6.79
N ILE A 444 -22.27 -8.46 7.82
CA ILE A 444 -23.74 -8.36 7.75
C ILE A 444 -24.18 -6.90 7.88
N VAL A 445 -24.79 -6.33 6.85
CA VAL A 445 -25.46 -5.01 6.91
C VAL A 445 -26.73 -5.12 7.76
N LYS A 446 -27.70 -5.88 7.27
CA LYS A 446 -29.09 -5.83 7.73
C LYS A 446 -29.72 -7.20 7.58
N GLU A 447 -30.26 -7.72 8.68
CA GLU A 447 -31.22 -8.80 8.60
C GLU A 447 -32.61 -8.21 8.34
N VAL A 448 -33.28 -8.80 7.38
CA VAL A 448 -34.63 -8.46 6.96
C VAL A 448 -35.54 -9.58 7.43
N GLY A 449 -36.71 -9.24 7.98
CA GLY A 449 -37.65 -10.20 8.56
C GLY A 449 -38.27 -11.15 7.54
N TRP A 450 -39.32 -11.85 7.95
CA TRP A 450 -40.07 -12.73 7.04
C TRP A 450 -40.85 -11.91 6.01
N HIS A 451 -40.52 -12.06 4.74
CA HIS A 451 -41.22 -11.44 3.62
C HIS A 451 -41.90 -12.48 2.75
N SER A 452 -43.14 -12.22 2.35
CA SER A 452 -43.81 -12.94 1.26
C SER A 452 -43.22 -12.50 -0.09
N HIS A 453 -43.36 -13.35 -1.12
CA HIS A 453 -42.98 -12.96 -2.49
C HIS A 453 -43.74 -11.70 -2.94
N SER A 454 -43.04 -10.78 -3.60
CA SER A 454 -43.65 -9.64 -4.30
C SER A 454 -43.02 -9.47 -5.67
N SER A 455 -43.84 -9.22 -6.70
CA SER A 455 -43.40 -8.89 -8.05
C SER A 455 -42.65 -7.55 -8.14
N SER A 456 -42.90 -6.61 -7.21
CA SER A 456 -42.13 -5.37 -7.10
C SER A 456 -40.72 -5.58 -6.56
N GLY A 457 -40.45 -6.73 -5.94
CA GLY A 457 -39.32 -6.94 -5.05
C GLY A 457 -39.50 -6.27 -3.69
N TYR A 458 -38.51 -6.50 -2.82
CA TYR A 458 -38.34 -5.87 -1.52
C TYR A 458 -37.29 -4.76 -1.59
N ASN A 459 -37.59 -3.59 -1.04
CA ASN A 459 -36.65 -2.47 -0.91
C ASN A 459 -36.26 -2.30 0.57
N ALA A 460 -34.97 -2.45 0.87
CA ALA A 460 -34.40 -2.30 2.21
C ALA A 460 -34.24 -0.84 2.65
N GLY A 461 -34.49 0.12 1.74
CA GLY A 461 -34.37 1.56 1.95
C GLY A 461 -32.93 2.06 1.91
N ASN A 462 -32.71 3.26 2.46
CA ASN A 462 -31.37 3.71 2.83
C ASN A 462 -30.92 2.95 4.07
N MET A 463 -29.71 2.39 4.01
CA MET A 463 -29.05 1.67 5.08
C MET A 463 -27.81 2.50 5.42
N ILE A 464 -27.89 3.22 6.54
CA ILE A 464 -26.96 4.29 6.89
C ILE A 464 -26.07 3.84 8.06
N PHE A 465 -24.76 3.97 7.92
CA PHE A 465 -23.81 3.87 9.02
C PHE A 465 -23.73 5.22 9.74
N ALA A 466 -24.38 5.34 10.90
CA ALA A 466 -24.57 6.59 11.66
C ALA A 466 -24.48 6.32 13.18
N PRO A 467 -24.04 7.27 14.03
CA PRO A 467 -24.05 7.13 15.49
C PRO A 467 -25.48 7.16 16.07
N GLY A 468 -25.70 6.44 17.18
CA GLY A 468 -26.83 6.67 18.10
C GLY A 468 -28.26 6.38 17.62
N GLN A 469 -28.49 6.10 16.33
CA GLN A 469 -29.83 5.91 15.78
C GLN A 469 -30.34 4.46 15.91
N PRO A 470 -31.52 4.21 16.52
CA PRO A 470 -32.15 2.89 16.53
C PRO A 470 -32.43 2.39 15.10
N GLY A 471 -31.79 1.29 14.70
CA GLY A 471 -31.91 0.74 13.34
C GLY A 471 -30.89 1.26 12.32
N ALA A 472 -29.94 2.10 12.73
CA ALA A 472 -28.67 2.24 12.00
C ALA A 472 -27.87 0.91 12.04
N LEU A 473 -26.83 0.81 11.22
CA LEU A 473 -26.12 -0.44 10.92
C LEU A 473 -25.17 -0.98 12.02
N GLY A 474 -25.63 -0.92 13.27
CA GLY A 474 -25.39 -1.95 14.27
C GLY A 474 -24.29 -1.65 15.29
N GLN A 475 -23.09 -1.30 14.86
CA GLN A 475 -21.91 -1.20 15.73
C GLN A 475 -21.01 -0.05 15.29
N SER A 476 -20.41 0.67 16.26
CA SER A 476 -19.46 1.78 16.07
C SER A 476 -18.44 1.47 14.99
N TRP A 477 -17.80 0.30 15.13
CA TRP A 477 -16.70 -0.09 14.28
C TRP A 477 -17.01 -0.24 12.79
N ARG A 478 -18.28 -0.44 12.43
CA ARG A 478 -18.71 -0.54 11.03
C ARG A 478 -18.81 0.82 10.34
N ARG A 479 -19.21 1.85 11.10
CA ARG A 479 -19.16 3.25 10.67
C ARG A 479 -17.71 3.65 10.45
N GLU A 480 -16.86 3.30 11.40
CA GLU A 480 -15.43 3.62 11.43
C GLU A 480 -14.69 2.94 10.27
N GLN A 481 -14.95 1.66 9.97
CA GLN A 481 -14.51 1.01 8.72
C GLN A 481 -14.95 1.77 7.45
N ALA A 482 -16.22 2.21 7.38
CA ALA A 482 -16.74 2.90 6.21
C ALA A 482 -16.13 4.29 6.02
N VAL A 483 -15.88 5.02 7.11
CA VAL A 483 -15.16 6.30 7.11
C VAL A 483 -13.71 6.10 6.68
N SER A 484 -12.99 5.12 7.23
CA SER A 484 -11.60 4.83 6.84
C SER A 484 -11.48 4.37 5.38
N PHE A 485 -12.46 3.60 4.88
CA PHE A 485 -12.54 3.23 3.46
C PHE A 485 -12.68 4.46 2.57
N ASP A 486 -13.61 5.36 2.90
CA ASP A 486 -13.83 6.57 2.11
C ASP A 486 -12.63 7.51 2.16
N ALA A 487 -11.96 7.62 3.31
CA ALA A 487 -10.76 8.43 3.49
C ALA A 487 -9.63 7.99 2.55
N MET A 488 -9.23 6.71 2.59
CA MET A 488 -8.22 6.16 1.67
C MET A 488 -8.60 6.40 0.20
N ARG A 489 -9.89 6.23 -0.13
CA ARG A 489 -10.40 6.42 -1.49
C ARG A 489 -10.36 7.88 -1.93
N ARG A 490 -10.73 8.84 -1.08
CA ARG A 490 -10.61 10.28 -1.38
C ARG A 490 -9.15 10.67 -1.55
N ILE A 491 -8.25 10.12 -0.74
CA ILE A 491 -6.80 10.35 -0.84
C ILE A 491 -6.27 9.86 -2.21
N ASP A 492 -6.59 8.62 -2.61
CA ASP A 492 -6.18 8.09 -3.91
C ASP A 492 -6.79 8.83 -5.11
N GLN A 493 -8.04 9.31 -4.97
CA GLN A 493 -8.72 10.09 -6.00
C GLN A 493 -8.11 11.49 -6.15
N ALA A 494 -7.83 12.18 -5.04
CA ALA A 494 -7.18 13.50 -5.05
C ALA A 494 -5.74 13.39 -5.60
N ALA A 495 -4.96 12.43 -5.11
CA ALA A 495 -3.63 12.14 -5.61
C ALA A 495 -3.65 11.78 -7.10
N GLY A 496 -4.58 10.94 -7.54
CA GLY A 496 -4.75 10.55 -8.93
C GLY A 496 -5.22 11.67 -9.87
N ALA A 497 -5.92 12.68 -9.35
CA ALA A 497 -6.30 13.88 -10.10
C ALA A 497 -5.09 14.80 -10.36
N GLN A 498 -4.13 14.83 -9.43
CA GLN A 498 -2.85 15.54 -9.61
C GLN A 498 -1.89 14.76 -10.50
N ASN A 499 -1.66 13.49 -10.19
CA ASN A 499 -0.88 12.60 -11.06
C ASN A 499 -1.15 11.11 -10.82
N SER A 500 -1.12 10.32 -11.89
CA SER A 500 -1.22 8.86 -11.79
C SER A 500 -0.07 8.21 -11.00
N TRP A 501 1.10 8.84 -10.91
CA TRP A 501 2.22 8.37 -10.09
C TRP A 501 1.97 8.51 -8.57
N LEU A 502 1.12 9.45 -8.13
CA LEU A 502 0.83 9.69 -6.72
C LEU A 502 -0.24 8.73 -6.14
N ARG A 503 -0.81 7.87 -6.99
CA ARG A 503 -1.83 6.87 -6.60
C ARG A 503 -1.20 5.65 -5.94
N PHE A 504 -1.95 4.99 -5.06
CA PHE A 504 -1.44 3.80 -4.37
C PHE A 504 -1.08 2.68 -5.36
N ASN A 505 0.20 2.32 -5.40
CA ASN A 505 0.72 1.31 -6.31
C ASN A 505 0.36 -0.12 -5.83
N GLY A 506 -0.84 -0.57 -6.18
CA GLY A 506 -1.36 -1.88 -5.79
C GLY A 506 -2.06 -1.85 -4.42
N PRO A 507 -2.51 -3.02 -3.92
CA PRO A 507 -3.54 -3.05 -2.89
C PRO A 507 -3.11 -2.53 -1.50
N VAL A 508 -4.11 -2.00 -0.80
CA VAL A 508 -4.07 -1.52 0.59
C VAL A 508 -5.28 -2.06 1.34
N MET A 509 -5.07 -2.57 2.54
CA MET A 509 -6.11 -3.15 3.40
C MET A 509 -6.15 -2.47 4.75
N PHE A 510 -7.31 -1.97 5.14
CA PHE A 510 -7.54 -1.37 6.46
C PHE A 510 -8.17 -2.38 7.42
N HIS A 511 -7.37 -2.87 8.35
CA HIS A 511 -7.73 -3.84 9.38
C HIS A 511 -8.21 -3.12 10.64
N TYR A 512 -9.53 -3.21 10.87
CA TYR A 512 -10.17 -2.54 12.01
C TYR A 512 -11.46 -3.24 12.42
N PRO A 513 -11.76 -3.37 13.72
CA PRO A 513 -10.85 -3.17 14.86
C PRO A 513 -9.92 -4.38 15.01
N VAL A 514 -8.64 -4.15 15.30
CA VAL A 514 -7.73 -5.24 15.71
C VAL A 514 -7.84 -5.49 17.22
N PRO A 515 -7.66 -6.75 17.69
CA PRO A 515 -7.79 -7.11 19.10
C PRO A 515 -6.61 -6.67 19.97
N PHE A 516 -5.57 -6.05 19.38
CA PHE A 516 -4.42 -5.52 20.10
C PHE A 516 -4.78 -4.13 20.63
N ASN A 517 -5.00 -4.03 21.95
CA ASN A 517 -5.27 -2.74 22.60
C ASN A 517 -4.09 -1.77 22.38
N ASN A 518 -4.42 -0.52 22.08
CA ASN A 518 -3.46 0.59 21.97
C ASN A 518 -2.43 0.42 20.85
N VAL A 519 -2.91 0.02 19.66
CA VAL A 519 -2.09 -0.06 18.45
C VAL A 519 -2.80 0.68 17.31
N GLY A 520 -2.13 1.68 16.75
CA GLY A 520 -2.23 2.10 15.35
C GLY A 520 -0.89 1.73 14.69
N ILE A 521 -0.93 1.05 13.55
CA ILE A 521 0.28 0.70 12.80
C ILE A 521 -0.01 0.31 11.34
N ALA A 522 0.71 0.92 10.41
CA ALA A 522 0.98 0.39 9.08
C ALA A 522 2.40 -0.21 9.04
N PRO A 523 2.57 -1.54 9.16
CA PRO A 523 3.86 -2.16 8.90
C PRO A 523 4.18 -2.09 7.39
N PRO A 524 5.43 -1.80 6.99
CA PRO A 524 5.84 -1.93 5.59
C PRO A 524 5.64 -3.39 5.16
N ASN A 525 5.05 -3.63 3.97
CA ASN A 525 4.64 -4.98 3.58
C ASN A 525 5.83 -5.95 3.60
N PRO A 526 5.88 -6.88 4.58
CA PRO A 526 6.95 -7.83 4.64
C PRO A 526 6.49 -9.02 3.81
N ALA A 527 6.83 -8.99 2.51
CA ALA A 527 6.58 -10.09 1.58
C ALA A 527 7.02 -11.48 2.12
N ASN A 528 7.92 -11.48 3.12
CA ASN A 528 8.49 -12.67 3.75
C ASN A 528 8.14 -12.90 5.24
N VAL A 529 7.43 -12.01 5.95
CA VAL A 529 7.25 -12.15 7.44
C VAL A 529 5.81 -12.42 7.87
N LEU A 530 4.81 -11.87 7.18
CA LEU A 530 3.37 -12.06 7.53
C LEU A 530 2.54 -12.75 6.44
N SER A 531 3.20 -13.27 5.40
CA SER A 531 2.59 -13.98 4.27
C SER A 531 1.55 -15.07 4.68
N PRO A 532 1.76 -15.90 5.73
CA PRO A 532 0.80 -16.95 6.09
C PRO A 532 -0.57 -16.46 6.60
N ILE A 533 -0.70 -15.17 6.94
CA ILE A 533 -1.92 -14.58 7.53
C ILE A 533 -2.57 -13.56 6.56
N ASN A 534 -1.84 -13.13 5.52
CA ASN A 534 -2.31 -12.16 4.54
C ASN A 534 -2.64 -12.86 3.20
N PRO A 535 -3.91 -13.10 2.86
CA PRO A 535 -4.31 -13.73 1.59
C PRO A 535 -4.13 -12.81 0.36
N PHE A 536 -3.57 -11.62 0.54
CA PHE A 536 -3.09 -10.75 -0.53
C PHE A 536 -1.62 -10.38 -0.24
N PRO A 537 -0.62 -11.23 -0.59
CA PRO A 537 0.79 -10.99 -0.26
C PRO A 537 1.40 -9.70 -0.85
N THR A 538 0.70 -9.04 -1.78
CA THR A 538 1.07 -7.73 -2.36
C THR A 538 0.39 -6.52 -1.68
N ALA A 539 -0.54 -6.76 -0.75
CA ALA A 539 -1.30 -5.72 -0.08
C ALA A 539 -0.60 -5.23 1.19
N HIS A 540 -0.50 -3.92 1.34
CA HIS A 540 -0.08 -3.32 2.61
C HIS A 540 -1.27 -3.29 3.58
N GLY A 541 -1.04 -3.72 4.83
CA GLY A 541 -2.04 -3.66 5.89
C GLY A 541 -1.85 -2.41 6.75
N ILE A 542 -2.94 -1.71 7.03
CA ILE A 542 -3.07 -0.72 8.09
C ILE A 542 -3.84 -1.39 9.23
N PHE A 543 -3.39 -1.32 10.47
CA PHE A 543 -3.99 -1.99 11.62
C PHE A 543 -4.31 -0.98 12.71
N VAL A 544 -5.59 -0.77 13.02
CA VAL A 544 -6.02 0.20 14.04
C VAL A 544 -6.88 -0.51 15.10
N SER A 545 -6.63 -0.20 16.37
CA SER A 545 -7.35 -0.74 17.52
C SER A 545 -8.58 0.12 17.88
N GLU A 546 -9.61 -0.48 18.47
CA GLU A 546 -10.88 0.21 18.77
C GLU A 546 -10.72 1.46 19.65
N ASN A 547 -9.73 1.46 20.56
CA ASN A 547 -9.48 2.59 21.47
C ASN A 547 -8.65 3.73 20.85
N TRP A 548 -8.07 3.51 19.66
CA TRP A 548 -7.20 4.48 18.95
C TRP A 548 -7.75 4.85 17.57
N TRP A 549 -9.03 4.55 17.32
CA TRP A 549 -9.67 5.05 16.12
C TRP A 549 -9.99 6.54 16.29
N ASP A 550 -9.22 7.35 15.61
CA ASP A 550 -9.64 8.65 15.09
C ASP A 550 -9.28 8.72 13.59
N ILE A 551 -9.97 9.58 12.84
CA ILE A 551 -9.69 9.77 11.42
C ILE A 551 -8.31 10.44 11.19
N SER A 552 -7.75 11.20 12.12
CA SER A 552 -6.35 11.64 12.04
C SER A 552 -5.41 10.43 12.02
N THR A 553 -5.51 9.53 13.00
CA THR A 553 -4.77 8.25 13.04
C THR A 553 -4.97 7.43 11.76
N VAL A 554 -6.20 7.37 11.23
CA VAL A 554 -6.47 6.67 9.95
C VAL A 554 -5.71 7.28 8.78
N VAL A 555 -5.64 8.61 8.67
CA VAL A 555 -4.91 9.28 7.58
C VAL A 555 -3.40 9.19 7.79
N HIS A 556 -2.92 9.25 9.03
CA HIS A 556 -1.52 8.99 9.42
C HIS A 556 -1.03 7.61 8.95
N GLU A 557 -1.74 6.54 9.31
CA GLU A 557 -1.38 5.19 8.85
C GLU A 557 -1.55 5.00 7.33
N THR A 558 -2.46 5.77 6.72
CA THR A 558 -2.60 5.83 5.27
C THR A 558 -1.40 6.50 4.62
N ALA A 559 -0.79 7.51 5.25
CA ALA A 559 0.41 8.19 4.80
C ALA A 559 1.65 7.28 4.86
N HIS A 560 1.82 6.53 5.96
CA HIS A 560 2.84 5.47 6.06
C HIS A 560 2.72 4.49 4.89
N THR A 561 1.51 3.97 4.67
CA THR A 561 1.24 3.06 3.55
C THR A 561 1.51 3.71 2.19
N TRP A 562 1.16 4.99 2.02
CA TRP A 562 1.44 5.74 0.80
C TRP A 562 2.96 5.81 0.58
N HIS A 563 3.73 6.20 1.58
CA HIS A 563 5.19 6.28 1.49
C HIS A 563 5.84 4.94 1.14
N TYR A 564 5.43 3.84 1.78
CA TYR A 564 5.93 2.50 1.45
C TYR A 564 5.59 2.05 0.03
N LYS A 565 4.44 2.45 -0.52
CA LYS A 565 4.03 2.14 -1.89
C LYS A 565 4.77 2.95 -2.96
N HIS A 566 5.29 4.13 -2.61
CA HIS A 566 6.02 5.02 -3.51
C HIS A 566 7.55 4.90 -3.37
N LYS A 567 8.03 4.23 -2.32
CA LYS A 567 9.44 3.88 -2.07
C LYS A 567 9.72 2.42 -2.44
N SER A 568 10.89 2.14 -3.03
CA SER A 568 11.21 0.81 -3.62
C SER A 568 12.02 -0.13 -2.70
N GLY A 569 12.08 0.10 -1.38
CA GLY A 569 12.89 -0.76 -0.49
C GLY A 569 12.51 -0.74 0.99
N ASN A 570 12.74 -1.89 1.63
CA ASN A 570 12.61 -2.12 3.07
C ASN A 570 13.14 -0.95 3.90
N ILE A 571 12.42 -0.61 4.96
CA ILE A 571 12.92 0.23 6.04
C ILE A 571 13.56 -0.70 7.07
N PRO A 572 14.89 -0.61 7.31
CA PRO A 572 15.50 -1.27 8.45
C PRO A 572 14.87 -0.78 9.75
N ASN A 573 14.95 -1.59 10.80
CA ASN A 573 14.69 -1.21 12.20
C ASN A 573 13.25 -0.90 12.65
N ILE A 574 12.25 -0.67 11.78
CA ILE A 574 10.87 -0.39 12.27
C ILE A 574 10.32 -1.50 13.17
N VAL A 575 10.59 -2.77 12.82
CA VAL A 575 10.22 -3.94 13.65
C VAL A 575 10.91 -3.89 15.02
N THR A 576 12.16 -3.43 15.07
CA THR A 576 12.93 -3.28 16.32
C THR A 576 12.37 -2.17 17.20
N SER A 577 12.00 -1.03 16.62
CA SER A 577 11.38 0.09 17.34
C SER A 577 10.02 -0.30 17.94
N LEU A 578 9.20 -1.02 17.17
CA LEU A 578 7.91 -1.55 17.63
C LEU A 578 8.07 -2.53 18.80
N ILE A 579 9.08 -3.41 18.76
CA ILE A 579 9.38 -4.37 19.84
C ILE A 579 9.85 -3.66 21.12
N ASN A 580 10.63 -2.57 21.00
CA ASN A 580 11.31 -1.95 22.14
C ASN A 580 10.46 -0.96 22.95
N GLY A 581 9.32 -0.51 22.44
CA GLY A 581 8.49 0.48 23.17
C GLY A 581 7.00 0.57 22.83
N TRP A 582 6.53 -0.04 21.73
CA TRP A 582 5.17 0.12 21.17
C TRP A 582 4.74 1.55 20.82
N ASN A 583 5.55 2.56 21.14
CA ASN A 583 5.39 3.95 20.73
C ASN A 583 6.51 4.32 19.73
N THR A 584 6.13 4.64 18.50
CA THR A 584 7.06 5.14 17.47
C THR A 584 7.36 6.62 17.60
N HIS A 585 6.60 7.36 18.41
CA HIS A 585 6.78 8.78 18.78
C HIS A 585 7.59 8.89 20.10
N ASN A 586 8.88 8.56 20.09
CA ASN A 586 9.73 8.61 21.29
C ASN A 586 10.98 9.48 21.05
N CYS A 587 11.50 10.10 22.11
CA CYS A 587 12.49 11.17 21.93
C CYS A 587 13.92 10.70 21.65
N GLN A 588 14.11 9.43 21.29
CA GLN A 588 15.35 8.88 20.74
C GLN A 588 15.06 7.96 19.53
N GLU A 589 14.33 8.48 18.56
CA GLU A 589 14.12 7.82 17.28
C GLU A 589 15.44 7.65 16.48
N ASP A 590 15.50 6.55 15.74
CA ASP A 590 16.35 6.45 14.55
C ASP A 590 15.87 7.51 13.55
N ASP A 591 16.79 8.24 12.91
CA ASP A 591 16.53 9.29 11.91
C ASP A 591 15.53 8.81 10.82
N ASN A 592 15.52 7.49 10.58
CA ASN A 592 14.59 6.80 9.69
C ASN A 592 13.14 6.74 10.21
N VAL A 593 12.94 6.53 11.51
CA VAL A 593 11.62 6.48 12.17
C VAL A 593 11.06 7.89 12.31
N ALA A 594 11.89 8.84 12.79
CA ALA A 594 11.54 10.25 12.87
C ALA A 594 11.06 10.82 11.53
N PHE A 595 11.78 10.52 10.44
CA PHE A 595 11.36 10.98 9.13
C PHE A 595 10.03 10.35 8.66
N LEU A 596 9.77 9.09 9.03
CA LEU A 596 8.53 8.38 8.67
C LEU A 596 7.31 8.90 9.43
N GLU A 597 7.39 8.93 10.76
CA GLU A 597 6.28 9.40 11.60
C GLU A 597 6.02 10.89 11.35
N GLY A 598 7.07 11.71 11.26
CA GLY A 598 6.92 13.13 10.94
C GLY A 598 6.44 13.41 9.51
N PHE A 599 6.69 12.51 8.56
CA PHE A 599 6.03 12.56 7.25
C PHE A 599 4.54 12.19 7.34
N ALA A 600 4.19 11.20 8.16
CA ALA A 600 2.82 10.75 8.32
C ALA A 600 1.96 11.80 9.05
N GLU A 601 2.48 12.45 10.10
CA GLU A 601 1.86 13.59 10.79
C GLU A 601 1.71 14.80 9.85
N TYR A 602 2.76 15.11 9.08
CA TYR A 602 2.69 16.12 8.02
C TYR A 602 1.55 15.83 7.04
N PHE A 603 1.50 14.61 6.50
CA PHE A 603 0.53 14.20 5.50
C PHE A 603 -0.89 14.21 6.07
N ALA A 604 -1.09 13.70 7.28
CA ALA A 604 -2.38 13.68 7.97
C ALA A 604 -2.94 15.11 8.09
N HIS A 605 -2.13 16.02 8.62
CA HIS A 605 -2.45 17.44 8.72
C HIS A 605 -2.79 18.06 7.35
N GLU A 606 -1.92 17.98 6.34
CA GLU A 606 -2.19 18.64 5.04
C GLU A 606 -3.41 18.06 4.31
N ALA A 607 -3.59 16.74 4.36
CA ALA A 607 -4.74 16.06 3.79
C ALA A 607 -6.04 16.53 4.46
N LEU A 608 -6.07 16.52 5.80
CA LEU A 608 -7.22 16.94 6.59
C LEU A 608 -7.48 18.44 6.48
N CYS A 609 -6.46 19.28 6.40
CA CYS A 609 -6.57 20.74 6.53
C CYS A 609 -6.74 21.53 5.24
N GLY A 610 -6.52 20.92 4.07
CA GLY A 610 -6.81 21.62 2.83
C GLY A 610 -6.83 20.75 1.59
N ALA A 611 -5.78 19.94 1.41
CA ALA A 611 -5.53 19.31 0.11
C ALA A 611 -6.59 18.28 -0.30
N ILE A 612 -7.30 17.67 0.66
CA ILE A 612 -8.18 16.52 0.40
C ILE A 612 -9.54 16.64 1.11
N PHE A 613 -9.57 16.91 2.42
CA PHE A 613 -10.82 16.91 3.21
C PHE A 613 -11.33 18.32 3.57
N ASN A 614 -10.46 19.34 3.61
CA ASN A 614 -10.80 20.71 4.02
C ASN A 614 -11.65 20.74 5.31
N SER A 615 -11.19 19.99 6.30
CA SER A 615 -11.91 19.74 7.54
C SER A 615 -11.79 20.90 8.51
N ALA A 616 -12.78 21.02 9.41
CA ALA A 616 -12.70 21.95 10.53
C ALA A 616 -11.81 21.46 11.69
N HIS A 617 -11.12 20.32 11.56
CA HIS A 617 -10.34 19.76 12.68
C HIS A 617 -9.03 20.51 12.97
N CYS A 618 -8.60 21.33 12.01
CA CYS A 618 -7.48 22.27 12.08
C CYS A 618 -7.79 23.48 12.98
N ASP A 619 -8.62 23.26 14.00
CA ASP A 619 -8.78 24.20 15.09
C ASP A 619 -7.40 24.32 15.74
N ILE A 620 -6.89 25.55 15.71
CA ILE A 620 -5.50 25.94 15.99
C ILE A 620 -5.02 25.44 17.37
N ASN A 621 -5.96 25.07 18.23
CA ASN A 621 -5.79 24.65 19.60
C ASN A 621 -5.40 23.17 19.80
N SER A 622 -5.66 22.27 18.84
CA SER A 622 -5.37 20.82 19.00
C SER A 622 -4.04 20.35 18.40
N GLU A 623 -3.46 21.08 17.46
CA GLU A 623 -2.25 20.66 16.71
C GLU A 623 -1.01 21.51 17.07
N THR A 624 -0.95 22.03 18.29
CA THR A 624 -0.04 23.12 18.70
C THR A 624 1.43 22.75 18.87
N ASN A 625 1.79 21.47 18.89
CA ASN A 625 3.14 21.02 19.30
C ASN A 625 4.24 21.23 18.22
N PRO A 626 4.15 20.71 16.99
CA PRO A 626 5.21 20.91 15.99
C PRO A 626 5.12 22.23 15.21
N LEU A 627 3.99 22.94 15.27
CA LEU A 627 3.74 24.07 14.36
C LEU A 627 4.55 25.33 14.68
N SER A 628 5.10 25.44 15.88
CA SER A 628 5.80 26.64 16.36
C SER A 628 7.18 26.32 16.91
N MET A 629 8.07 27.32 16.87
CA MET A 629 9.41 27.25 17.45
C MET A 629 9.40 26.95 18.96
N PRO A 630 8.53 27.58 19.80
CA PRO A 630 8.39 27.21 21.21
C PRO A 630 7.84 25.81 21.44
N GLY A 631 7.00 25.30 20.52
CA GLY A 631 6.45 23.95 20.60
C GLY A 631 7.53 22.88 20.55
N LEU A 632 8.46 23.00 19.60
CA LEU A 632 9.67 22.16 19.53
C LEU A 632 10.49 22.18 20.84
N THR A 633 10.58 23.32 21.53
CA THR A 633 11.33 23.43 22.79
C THR A 633 10.60 22.88 24.03
N ASN A 634 9.28 22.68 23.96
CA ASN A 634 8.43 22.31 25.09
C ASN A 634 7.69 20.99 24.88
N ASP A 635 8.21 20.13 24.00
CA ASP A 635 7.66 18.80 23.71
C ASP A 635 7.41 18.01 25.01
N ALA A 636 6.14 17.73 25.28
CA ALA A 636 5.71 17.07 26.51
C ALA A 636 6.14 15.59 26.56
N THR A 637 6.29 14.94 25.41
CA THR A 637 6.75 13.56 25.26
C THR A 637 8.20 13.47 25.75
N CYS A 638 9.09 14.34 25.25
CA CYS A 638 10.49 14.36 25.66
C CYS A 638 10.67 14.71 27.14
N VAL A 639 9.89 15.65 27.66
CA VAL A 639 9.88 15.98 29.09
C VAL A 639 9.40 14.80 29.93
N SER A 640 8.41 14.02 29.45
CA SER A 640 7.91 12.83 30.16
C SER A 640 8.92 11.67 30.18
N GLU A 641 9.73 11.52 29.14
CA GLU A 641 10.80 10.53 29.03
C GLU A 641 12.12 10.97 29.73
N GLY A 642 12.15 12.17 30.31
CA GLY A 642 13.32 12.74 30.97
C GLY A 642 14.45 13.14 30.00
N GLN A 643 14.14 13.26 28.71
CA GLN A 643 15.08 13.75 27.70
C GLN A 643 15.18 15.28 27.75
N ALA A 644 16.35 15.81 27.35
CA ALA A 644 16.48 17.25 27.14
C ALA A 644 15.62 17.70 25.93
N PRO A 645 15.04 18.91 25.97
CA PRO A 645 14.19 19.43 24.89
C PRO A 645 14.94 19.52 23.55
N LEU A 646 14.20 19.72 22.45
CA LEU A 646 14.82 20.03 21.17
C LEU A 646 15.52 21.39 21.26
N ASP A 647 16.84 21.35 21.40
CA ASP A 647 17.73 22.51 21.55
C ASP A 647 18.62 22.73 20.33
N SER A 648 18.48 21.90 19.30
CA SER A 648 19.40 21.84 18.17
C SER A 648 18.75 21.20 16.94
N VAL A 649 19.20 21.63 15.76
CA VAL A 649 18.78 21.08 14.46
C VAL A 649 18.91 19.56 14.42
N TYR A 650 19.99 19.01 14.99
CA TYR A 650 20.23 17.57 15.06
C TYR A 650 19.13 16.81 15.81
N ARG A 651 18.59 17.36 16.91
CA ARG A 651 17.45 16.75 17.61
C ARG A 651 16.16 16.89 16.79
N THR A 652 15.93 18.05 16.18
CA THR A 652 14.75 18.31 15.32
C THR A 652 14.67 17.37 14.12
N ILE A 653 15.81 16.91 13.59
CA ILE A 653 15.87 15.94 12.49
C ILE A 653 15.60 14.50 12.98
N ARG A 654 15.73 14.25 14.29
CA ARG A 654 15.62 12.95 14.97
C ARG A 654 14.37 12.80 15.82
N GLN A 655 13.36 13.61 15.52
CA GLN A 655 12.04 13.48 16.13
C GLN A 655 10.97 13.76 15.06
N ASP A 656 9.92 12.95 15.06
CA ASP A 656 8.70 13.11 14.28
C ASP A 656 8.12 14.54 14.23
N ASP A 657 7.98 15.21 15.38
CA ASP A 657 7.43 16.56 15.48
C ASP A 657 8.37 17.60 14.83
N GLY A 658 9.68 17.39 14.96
CA GLY A 658 10.70 18.22 14.31
C GLY A 658 10.79 18.01 12.79
N VAL A 659 10.60 16.78 12.32
CA VAL A 659 10.43 16.45 10.90
C VAL A 659 9.16 17.08 10.36
N THR A 660 8.03 16.92 11.07
CA THR A 660 6.73 17.52 10.73
C THR A 660 6.88 19.03 10.58
N HIS A 661 7.56 19.68 11.53
CA HIS A 661 7.87 21.10 11.46
C HIS A 661 8.62 21.44 10.17
N GLY A 662 9.72 20.73 9.89
CA GLY A 662 10.56 20.96 8.73
C GLY A 662 9.86 20.74 7.39
N LEU A 663 9.09 19.65 7.23
CA LEU A 663 8.32 19.40 6.02
C LEU A 663 7.29 20.53 5.78
N LYS A 664 6.61 21.01 6.82
CA LYS A 664 5.72 22.18 6.73
C LYS A 664 6.46 23.51 6.51
N LEU A 665 7.78 23.61 6.72
CA LEU A 665 8.54 24.78 6.28
C LEU A 665 8.66 24.83 4.76
N LEU A 666 8.71 23.69 4.06
CA LEU A 666 8.84 23.64 2.60
C LEU A 666 7.58 24.14 1.88
N THR A 667 6.39 24.00 2.47
CA THR A 667 5.14 24.49 1.87
C THR A 667 4.85 25.95 2.22
N ALA A 668 4.41 26.73 1.23
CA ALA A 668 4.26 28.19 1.36
C ALA A 668 3.08 28.58 2.26
N ASP A 669 1.92 27.95 2.05
CA ASP A 669 0.65 28.25 2.72
C ASP A 669 0.74 28.12 4.26
N ASN A 670 1.46 27.11 4.74
CA ASN A 670 1.69 26.90 6.17
C ASN A 670 2.82 27.76 6.72
N PHE A 671 3.84 28.09 5.93
CA PHE A 671 4.95 28.89 6.42
C PHE A 671 4.48 30.28 6.87
N ALA A 672 3.61 30.94 6.09
CA ALA A 672 3.13 32.31 6.40
C ALA A 672 2.17 32.39 7.60
N ARG A 673 1.46 31.31 7.95
CA ARG A 673 0.48 31.28 9.05
C ARG A 673 1.13 31.07 10.42
N ARG A 674 2.32 30.45 10.47
CA ARG A 674 3.01 30.03 11.71
C ARG A 674 3.41 31.19 12.61
N ASN A 675 3.27 30.95 13.91
CA ASN A 675 3.84 31.82 14.93
C ASN A 675 5.27 31.38 15.29
N PHE A 676 6.24 32.11 14.76
CA PHE A 676 7.67 31.92 15.07
C PHE A 676 8.17 32.87 16.17
N GLN A 677 7.31 33.71 16.76
CA GLN A 677 7.73 34.66 17.79
C GLN A 677 7.88 33.94 19.13
N PHE A 678 9.04 34.15 19.76
CA PHE A 678 9.38 33.61 21.08
C PHE A 678 8.66 34.40 22.18
N TRP A 679 7.32 34.28 22.27
CA TRP A 679 6.54 35.02 23.25
C TRP A 679 6.84 34.46 24.66
N ASN A 680 7.43 35.31 25.51
CA ASN A 680 7.88 35.05 26.89
C ASN A 680 7.53 33.67 27.49
N ALA A 681 8.57 32.84 27.71
CA ALA A 681 8.53 31.56 28.44
C ALA A 681 8.16 31.64 29.95
N ALA A 682 7.42 32.68 30.36
CA ALA A 682 6.98 32.91 31.73
C ALA A 682 5.57 32.35 32.01
N SER A 683 4.76 32.10 30.98
CA SER A 683 3.49 31.36 31.09
C SER A 683 3.72 29.90 30.71
N TRP A 684 3.78 29.02 31.71
CA TRP A 684 3.91 27.57 31.58
C TRP A 684 2.69 26.87 30.93
N GLU A 685 1.70 27.65 30.47
CA GLU A 685 0.48 27.22 29.76
C GLU A 685 0.40 27.80 28.33
N GLY A 686 1.45 28.50 27.87
CA GLY A 686 1.40 29.38 26.71
C GLY A 686 1.69 28.72 25.36
N HIS A 687 0.79 27.85 24.88
CA HIS A 687 0.74 27.56 23.43
C HIS A 687 0.46 28.88 22.70
N ALA A 688 1.44 29.43 22.00
CA ALA A 688 1.23 30.61 21.18
C ALA A 688 0.40 30.21 19.96
N PRO A 689 -0.85 30.70 19.79
CA PRO A 689 -1.66 30.31 18.66
C PRO A 689 -0.94 30.71 17.37
N VAL A 690 -1.09 29.85 16.34
CA VAL A 690 -0.87 30.21 14.94
C VAL A 690 -1.63 31.52 14.71
N ASP A 691 -0.96 32.59 14.26
CA ASP A 691 -1.62 33.86 13.95
C ASP A 691 -1.88 33.93 12.44
N PRO A 692 -3.07 33.51 11.98
CA PRO A 692 -3.41 33.53 10.56
C PRO A 692 -3.50 34.96 9.98
N TRP A 693 -3.36 35.99 10.81
CA TRP A 693 -3.41 37.40 10.43
C TRP A 693 -2.04 38.08 10.37
N THR A 694 -0.94 37.32 10.48
CA THR A 694 0.43 37.82 10.34
C THR A 694 0.59 38.51 8.98
N THR A 695 0.42 39.84 8.97
CA THR A 695 0.30 40.61 7.74
C THR A 695 1.70 40.88 7.23
N LEU A 696 2.19 40.03 6.33
CA LEU A 696 3.49 40.23 5.70
C LEU A 696 3.54 41.61 5.01
N PRO A 697 4.64 42.37 5.12
CA PRO A 697 4.76 43.66 4.45
C PRO A 697 4.53 43.53 2.94
N THR A 698 3.95 44.51 2.26
CA THR A 698 3.66 44.39 0.81
C THR A 698 4.90 44.25 -0.06
N GLN A 699 6.07 44.67 0.42
CA GLN A 699 7.39 44.45 -0.20
C GLN A 699 8.01 43.06 0.11
N CYS A 700 7.31 42.21 0.86
CA CYS A 700 7.78 40.90 1.28
C CYS A 700 7.28 39.83 0.30
N TYR A 701 8.18 39.38 -0.58
CA TYR A 701 7.90 38.33 -1.53
C TYR A 701 8.50 37.01 -1.04
N TRP A 702 7.61 36.05 -0.85
CA TRP A 702 7.94 34.63 -0.97
C TRP A 702 7.64 34.28 -2.44
N SER A 703 8.38 33.33 -3.03
CA SER A 703 8.34 33.08 -4.48
C SER A 703 6.92 32.96 -5.03
N ASN A 704 6.67 33.43 -6.27
CA ASN A 704 5.43 33.18 -7.03
C ASN A 704 5.04 31.69 -7.10
N ILE A 705 5.99 30.80 -6.81
CA ILE A 705 5.77 29.37 -6.67
C ILE A 705 5.39 29.11 -5.20
N ASP A 706 4.09 29.12 -4.96
CA ASP A 706 3.48 28.65 -3.71
C ASP A 706 3.54 27.12 -3.71
N TYR A 707 4.64 26.55 -3.21
CA TYR A 707 4.75 25.10 -3.10
C TYR A 707 3.73 24.54 -2.11
N ASP A 708 3.02 23.50 -2.55
CA ASP A 708 1.95 22.89 -1.78
C ASP A 708 2.28 21.46 -1.32
N PHE A 709 1.27 20.79 -0.75
CA PHE A 709 1.33 19.39 -0.33
C PHE A 709 1.77 18.45 -1.45
N TRP A 710 1.29 18.66 -2.68
CA TRP A 710 1.55 17.79 -3.83
C TRP A 710 2.98 17.96 -4.34
N ASP A 711 3.54 19.17 -4.28
CA ASP A 711 4.97 19.40 -4.54
C ASP A 711 5.85 18.64 -3.54
N LEU A 712 5.48 18.62 -2.26
CA LEU A 712 6.21 17.80 -1.29
C LEU A 712 6.13 16.31 -1.63
N LEU A 713 4.95 15.78 -1.96
CA LEU A 713 4.81 14.39 -2.38
C LEU A 713 5.60 14.05 -3.65
N TRP A 714 5.66 14.96 -4.63
CA TRP A 714 6.49 14.80 -5.83
C TRP A 714 7.98 14.62 -5.54
N THR A 715 8.47 15.17 -4.43
CA THR A 715 9.89 15.07 -4.03
C THR A 715 10.32 13.62 -3.81
N PHE A 716 9.41 12.72 -3.44
CA PHE A 716 9.69 11.29 -3.29
C PHE A 716 9.95 10.56 -4.62
N LYS A 717 9.56 11.14 -5.77
CA LYS A 717 9.78 10.53 -7.08
C LYS A 717 11.25 10.48 -7.47
N ALA A 718 11.65 9.40 -8.14
CA ALA A 718 12.95 9.27 -8.77
C ALA A 718 13.20 10.39 -9.79
N ASP A 719 14.36 11.04 -9.69
CA ASP A 719 14.93 11.85 -10.77
C ASP A 719 16.41 11.49 -10.97
N PRO A 720 16.70 10.42 -11.76
CA PRO A 720 18.05 10.02 -12.06
C PRO A 720 18.87 11.09 -12.78
N SER A 721 18.23 12.07 -13.45
CA SER A 721 18.92 13.16 -14.12
C SER A 721 19.52 14.17 -13.14
N LYS A 722 18.92 14.30 -11.95
CA LYS A 722 19.39 15.10 -10.82
C LYS A 722 20.14 14.28 -9.77
N GLY A 723 20.39 13.00 -10.04
CA GLY A 723 21.10 12.06 -9.14
C GLY A 723 20.24 11.39 -8.07
N PHE A 724 18.92 11.63 -8.06
CA PHE A 724 18.02 11.05 -7.06
C PHE A 724 17.41 9.73 -7.54
N SER A 725 17.73 8.64 -6.85
CA SER A 725 17.09 7.34 -7.12
C SER A 725 15.61 7.32 -6.69
N SER A 726 14.88 6.29 -7.10
CA SER A 726 13.52 5.98 -6.59
C SER A 726 13.49 5.69 -5.09
N HIS A 727 14.65 5.47 -4.48
CA HIS A 727 14.78 5.33 -3.04
C HIS A 727 15.17 6.69 -2.46
N PHE A 728 14.23 7.37 -1.80
CA PHE A 728 14.60 8.15 -0.61
C PHE A 728 14.89 7.13 0.50
N SER A 729 16.09 6.54 0.42
CA SER A 729 16.58 5.58 1.39
C SER A 729 17.08 6.36 2.59
N ILE A 730 16.17 6.66 3.52
CA ILE A 730 16.55 7.05 4.89
C ILE A 730 17.47 5.93 5.39
N ALA A 731 18.74 6.29 5.42
CA ALA A 731 19.93 5.52 5.73
C ALA A 731 20.93 6.58 6.22
N GLN A 732 22.01 6.16 6.87
CA GLN A 732 22.93 7.10 7.50
C GLN A 732 23.49 8.14 6.50
N GLY A 733 23.02 9.39 6.59
CA GLY A 733 23.31 10.47 5.62
C GLY A 733 22.26 10.68 4.50
N ASN A 734 20.98 10.36 4.74
CA ASN A 734 19.83 10.86 3.98
C ASN A 734 18.76 11.33 4.97
N ASP A 735 18.90 12.55 5.50
CA ASP A 735 18.04 13.10 6.55
C ASP A 735 17.03 14.16 6.03
N LEU A 736 16.38 14.90 6.93
CA LEU A 736 15.47 15.99 6.60
C LEU A 736 16.12 17.12 5.78
N LEU A 737 17.40 17.42 6.00
CA LEU A 737 18.17 18.38 5.18
C LEU A 737 18.46 17.84 3.79
N ASP A 738 18.71 16.54 3.65
CA ASP A 738 18.83 15.89 2.34
C ASP A 738 17.50 15.89 1.59
N PHE A 739 16.38 15.73 2.30
CA PHE A 739 15.04 15.93 1.74
C PHE A 739 14.83 17.38 1.29
N PHE A 740 15.25 18.38 2.07
CA PHE A 740 15.22 19.80 1.66
C PHE A 740 16.06 20.03 0.38
N ASN A 741 17.28 19.51 0.32
CA ASN A 741 18.16 19.63 -0.85
C ASN A 741 17.54 18.95 -2.08
N ARG A 742 16.93 17.78 -1.90
CA ARG A 742 16.21 17.04 -2.96
C ARG A 742 14.98 17.80 -3.44
N PHE A 743 14.18 18.36 -2.53
CA PHE A 743 13.05 19.24 -2.83
C PHE A 743 13.50 20.41 -3.72
N ALA A 744 14.56 21.12 -3.30
CA ALA A 744 15.07 22.25 -4.05
C ALA A 744 15.60 21.89 -5.44
N ALA A 745 16.27 20.75 -5.57
CA ALA A 745 16.78 20.30 -6.85
C ALA A 745 15.66 19.82 -7.79
N ILE A 746 14.70 19.01 -7.29
CA ILE A 746 13.57 18.50 -8.08
C ILE A 746 12.73 19.66 -8.64
N HIS A 747 12.36 20.61 -7.79
CA HIS A 747 11.50 21.74 -8.15
C HIS A 747 12.25 22.98 -8.68
N GLU A 748 13.56 22.87 -8.88
CA GLU A 748 14.43 23.95 -9.39
C GLU A 748 14.36 25.24 -8.57
N VAL A 749 14.11 25.06 -7.27
CA VAL A 749 13.83 26.12 -6.32
C VAL A 749 15.03 27.04 -6.19
N HIS A 750 14.77 28.34 -6.16
CA HIS A 750 15.81 29.35 -6.00
C HIS A 750 16.67 29.07 -4.74
N PRO A 751 18.02 29.05 -4.81
CA PRO A 751 18.88 28.72 -3.67
C PRO A 751 18.64 29.54 -2.38
N HIS A 752 18.11 30.75 -2.47
CA HIS A 752 17.73 31.53 -1.29
C HIS A 752 16.54 30.93 -0.52
N PHE A 753 15.64 30.20 -1.17
CA PHE A 753 14.44 29.61 -0.55
C PHE A 753 14.81 28.67 0.62
N LEU A 754 15.73 27.73 0.39
CA LEU A 754 16.22 26.85 1.46
C LEU A 754 17.07 27.61 2.47
N ASN A 755 18.04 28.42 2.00
CA ASN A 755 18.93 29.18 2.89
C ASN A 755 18.18 30.10 3.87
N LYS A 756 16.95 30.51 3.52
CA LYS A 756 16.06 31.29 4.38
C LYS A 756 15.14 30.44 5.28
N ARG A 757 14.90 29.17 4.95
CA ARG A 757 14.05 28.24 5.71
C ARG A 757 14.82 27.33 6.66
N THR A 758 15.97 26.80 6.25
CA THR A 758 16.84 25.94 7.09
C THR A 758 17.17 26.54 8.47
N PRO A 759 17.37 27.86 8.65
CA PRO A 759 17.57 28.44 9.98
C PRO A 759 16.39 28.27 10.96
N PHE A 760 15.18 27.96 10.49
CA PHE A 760 14.02 27.66 11.34
C PHE A 760 13.90 26.19 11.74
N LEU A 761 14.77 25.30 11.23
CA LEU A 761 14.96 23.96 11.80
C LEU A 761 15.74 23.99 13.12
N ASN A 762 16.32 25.13 13.49
CA ASN A 762 16.93 25.31 14.80
C ASN A 762 15.88 25.87 15.76
N PRO A 763 15.39 25.12 16.77
CA PRO A 763 14.37 25.60 17.71
C PRO A 763 14.82 26.77 18.59
N LEU A 764 16.12 27.09 18.61
CA LEU A 764 16.69 28.28 19.28
C LEU A 764 16.93 29.47 18.33
N SER A 765 16.47 29.41 17.08
CA SER A 765 16.63 30.51 16.11
C SER A 765 15.87 31.76 16.55
N THR A 766 16.59 32.88 16.60
CA THR A 766 16.03 34.21 16.91
C THR A 766 15.56 34.98 15.67
N HIS A 767 15.64 34.38 14.48
CA HIS A 767 15.23 35.01 13.23
C HIS A 767 13.71 35.17 13.19
N ASN A 768 13.22 36.30 12.68
CA ASN A 768 11.82 36.42 12.30
C ASN A 768 11.65 35.90 10.85
N PRO A 769 10.58 35.14 10.53
CA PRO A 769 10.16 34.88 9.15
C PRO A 769 10.19 36.12 8.26
N ALA A 770 9.75 37.27 8.76
CA ALA A 770 9.78 38.53 8.03
C ALA A 770 11.21 38.97 7.62
N ASP A 771 12.25 38.63 8.39
CA ASP A 771 13.66 38.86 8.06
C ASP A 771 14.19 37.87 7.00
N SER A 772 13.50 36.74 6.86
CA SER A 772 13.78 35.72 5.86
C SER A 772 13.18 36.03 4.49
N CYS A 773 12.39 37.09 4.39
CA CYS A 773 11.68 37.43 3.16
C CYS A 773 12.61 37.87 2.02
N PHE A 774 12.27 37.48 0.78
CA PHE A 774 12.99 37.94 -0.39
C PHE A 774 12.44 39.31 -0.81
N LYS A 775 13.34 40.29 -0.93
CA LYS A 775 13.01 41.57 -1.55
C LYS A 775 13.24 41.42 -3.05
N ARG A 776 12.17 41.58 -3.83
CA ARG A 776 12.18 41.43 -5.29
C ARG A 776 13.28 42.27 -5.94
N CYS A 777 13.83 41.76 -7.03
CA CYS A 777 14.77 42.45 -7.90
C CYS A 777 16.11 42.83 -7.25
N THR A 778 16.47 42.20 -6.12
CA THR A 778 17.74 42.47 -5.40
C THR A 778 18.94 41.75 -6.00
N GLN A 779 18.74 40.69 -6.79
CA GLN A 779 19.83 40.00 -7.48
C GLN A 779 20.20 40.71 -8.79
N PRO A 780 21.50 41.00 -9.03
CA PRO A 780 21.90 41.63 -10.28
C PRO A 780 21.91 40.64 -11.44
N ALA A 781 21.44 41.09 -12.60
CA ALA A 781 21.69 40.41 -13.86
C ALA A 781 23.18 40.58 -14.25
N ILE A 782 23.75 39.61 -14.97
CA ILE A 782 25.15 39.64 -15.40
C ILE A 782 25.20 39.97 -16.90
N MET A 783 25.68 41.16 -17.23
CA MET A 783 25.84 41.57 -18.63
C MET A 783 26.98 40.79 -19.30
N ALA A 784 26.97 40.73 -20.63
CA ALA A 784 27.92 39.93 -21.40
C ALA A 784 29.41 40.34 -21.26
N ASN A 785 29.68 41.53 -20.70
CA ASN A 785 31.01 42.01 -20.32
C ASN A 785 31.38 41.66 -18.86
N GLY A 786 30.58 40.84 -18.19
CA GLY A 786 30.75 40.45 -16.78
C GLY A 786 30.26 41.47 -15.75
N GLN A 787 29.70 42.62 -16.17
CA GLN A 787 29.23 43.64 -15.22
C GLN A 787 27.88 43.25 -14.60
N PRO A 788 27.74 43.29 -13.26
CA PRO A 788 26.46 43.14 -12.58
C PRO A 788 25.61 44.40 -12.76
N MET A 789 24.38 44.25 -13.22
CA MET A 789 23.36 45.29 -13.33
C MET A 789 22.23 45.01 -12.34
N GLY A 790 22.01 45.92 -11.40
CA GLY A 790 20.84 45.86 -10.51
C GLY A 790 19.53 46.01 -11.30
N ALA A 791 18.43 45.61 -10.67
CA ALA A 791 17.09 45.73 -11.26
C ALA A 791 16.18 46.62 -10.40
N THR A 792 15.15 47.18 -11.03
CA THR A 792 14.08 47.95 -10.40
C THR A 792 12.82 47.10 -10.36
N GLU A 793 12.08 47.18 -9.25
CA GLU A 793 10.84 46.44 -9.11
C GLU A 793 9.71 47.02 -9.98
N ALA A 794 9.07 46.15 -10.75
CA ALA A 794 7.90 46.45 -11.55
C ALA A 794 6.78 45.42 -11.24
N PRO A 795 5.52 45.68 -11.67
CA PRO A 795 4.43 44.72 -11.51
C PRO A 795 4.78 43.38 -12.17
N ASN A 796 4.89 42.33 -11.35
CA ASN A 796 5.17 40.93 -11.73
C ASN A 796 6.50 40.66 -12.45
N HIS A 797 7.42 41.62 -12.54
CA HIS A 797 8.78 41.42 -13.10
C HIS A 797 9.82 42.38 -12.50
N CYS A 798 11.07 42.25 -12.92
CA CYS A 798 12.21 43.08 -12.54
C CYS A 798 12.84 43.69 -13.79
N GLU A 799 12.89 45.03 -13.86
CA GLU A 799 13.47 45.77 -14.99
C GLU A 799 14.96 46.05 -14.75
N VAL A 800 15.83 45.63 -15.67
CA VAL A 800 17.29 45.77 -15.54
C VAL A 800 17.79 47.04 -16.23
N THR A 801 17.61 47.12 -17.54
CA THR A 801 18.09 48.23 -18.37
C THR A 801 17.47 48.18 -19.76
N PRO A 802 17.17 49.30 -20.43
CA PRO A 802 16.70 49.27 -21.82
C PRO A 802 17.80 48.79 -22.76
N ALA A 803 17.47 47.84 -23.64
CA ALA A 803 18.33 47.52 -24.77
C ALA A 803 18.29 48.66 -25.81
N PRO A 804 19.33 48.84 -26.64
CA PRO A 804 19.35 49.91 -27.63
C PRO A 804 18.14 49.82 -28.57
N ALA A 805 17.51 50.95 -28.88
CA ALA A 805 16.23 50.97 -29.62
C ALA A 805 16.29 50.37 -31.04
N SER A 806 17.49 50.20 -31.60
CA SER A 806 17.74 49.55 -32.90
C SER A 806 17.94 48.03 -32.83
N VAL A 807 17.81 47.42 -31.64
CA VAL A 807 18.19 46.02 -31.36
C VAL A 807 16.96 45.20 -31.01
N ASN A 808 16.61 44.22 -31.85
CA ASN A 808 15.58 43.24 -31.52
C ASN A 808 16.17 42.20 -30.54
N VAL A 809 15.74 42.27 -29.28
CA VAL A 809 16.15 41.31 -28.25
C VAL A 809 15.32 40.03 -28.34
N GLN A 810 15.98 38.89 -28.21
CA GLN A 810 15.38 37.57 -28.09
C GLN A 810 15.74 36.97 -26.73
N VAL A 811 14.88 36.12 -26.19
CA VAL A 811 15.10 35.43 -24.90
C VAL A 811 15.15 33.92 -25.12
N SER A 812 16.01 33.25 -24.36
CA SER A 812 16.00 31.79 -24.21
C SER A 812 16.45 31.42 -22.80
N GLY A 813 15.53 30.88 -22.00
CA GLY A 813 15.74 30.58 -20.58
C GLY A 813 16.18 31.84 -19.81
N ARG A 814 17.39 31.78 -19.25
CA ARG A 814 18.00 32.85 -18.43
C ARG A 814 18.74 33.93 -19.23
N THR A 815 18.61 33.98 -20.55
CA THR A 815 19.58 34.71 -21.38
C THR A 815 18.93 35.60 -22.43
N TRP A 816 19.39 36.85 -22.52
CA TRP A 816 19.03 37.78 -23.59
C TRP A 816 20.08 37.74 -24.71
N TYR A 817 19.60 37.65 -25.94
CA TYR A 817 20.40 37.62 -27.16
C TYR A 817 19.91 38.67 -28.16
N THR A 818 20.77 39.00 -29.11
CA THR A 818 20.37 39.65 -30.37
C THR A 818 21.15 39.03 -31.53
N GLN A 819 20.69 39.27 -32.75
CA GLN A 819 21.47 38.97 -33.95
C GLN A 819 22.57 40.02 -34.16
N LYS A 820 23.62 39.66 -34.91
CA LYS A 820 24.59 40.66 -35.39
C LYS A 820 23.92 41.53 -36.43
N SER A 821 24.18 42.83 -36.38
CA SER A 821 23.72 43.78 -37.39
C SER A 821 24.82 44.04 -38.41
N PRO A 822 24.47 44.26 -39.69
CA PRO A 822 25.43 44.71 -40.68
C PRO A 822 25.91 46.12 -40.32
N VAL A 823 27.22 46.29 -40.30
CA VAL A 823 27.90 47.56 -40.11
C VAL A 823 28.32 48.07 -41.49
N CYS A 824 27.89 49.27 -41.84
CA CYS A 824 28.33 49.99 -43.04
C CYS A 824 28.93 51.33 -42.62
N PRO A 825 30.27 51.40 -42.42
CA PRO A 825 30.92 52.64 -42.00
C PRO A 825 30.91 53.72 -43.09
N VAL A 826 30.76 53.30 -44.35
CA VAL A 826 30.48 54.14 -45.52
C VAL A 826 29.41 53.43 -46.36
N GLY A 827 28.39 54.18 -46.79
CA GLY A 827 27.27 53.64 -47.56
C GLY A 827 26.12 53.11 -46.70
N ASN A 828 25.07 52.60 -47.36
CA ASN A 828 23.89 52.00 -46.72
C ASN A 828 23.87 50.48 -46.95
N TYR A 829 23.38 49.71 -45.98
CA TYR A 829 23.19 48.28 -46.18
C TYR A 829 22.03 48.01 -47.15
N ASP A 830 22.31 47.34 -48.27
CA ASP A 830 21.35 47.11 -49.36
C ASP A 830 20.55 45.80 -49.26
N GLY A 831 20.79 45.01 -48.20
CA GLY A 831 20.27 43.66 -48.04
C GLY A 831 21.34 42.57 -48.14
N ALA A 832 22.51 42.86 -48.71
CA ALA A 832 23.66 41.96 -48.76
C ALA A 832 25.00 42.63 -48.42
N ASN A 833 25.20 43.88 -48.83
CA ASN A 833 26.47 44.61 -48.75
C ASN A 833 26.23 46.11 -48.45
N CYS A 834 27.31 46.86 -48.29
CA CYS A 834 27.26 48.31 -48.10
C CYS A 834 27.34 49.00 -49.46
N HIS A 835 26.19 49.45 -49.99
CA HIS A 835 26.10 50.28 -51.19
C HIS A 835 26.68 51.67 -50.90
N VAL A 836 27.76 52.01 -51.58
CA VAL A 836 28.48 53.28 -51.38
C VAL A 836 27.97 54.33 -52.36
N LEU A 837 27.90 54.00 -53.64
CA LEU A 837 27.54 54.94 -54.70
C LEU A 837 27.06 54.22 -55.97
N THR A 838 26.06 54.79 -56.63
CA THR A 838 25.74 54.51 -58.05
C THR A 838 26.37 55.62 -58.90
N PRO A 839 27.43 55.34 -59.68
CA PRO A 839 28.15 56.35 -60.45
C PRO A 839 27.25 57.13 -61.43
N ALA A 840 27.52 58.43 -61.58
CA ALA A 840 26.84 59.27 -62.56
C ALA A 840 27.05 58.78 -64.02
N PRO A 841 26.12 59.07 -64.96
CA PRO A 841 26.30 58.74 -66.37
C PRO A 841 27.58 59.35 -66.96
N GLY A 842 28.35 58.55 -67.71
CA GLY A 842 29.57 58.99 -68.37
C GLY A 842 30.86 58.78 -67.56
N VAL A 843 30.78 58.28 -66.32
CA VAL A 843 31.95 57.81 -65.57
C VAL A 843 31.88 56.30 -65.32
N SER A 844 33.05 55.64 -65.28
CA SER A 844 33.17 54.19 -65.03
C SER A 844 33.74 53.92 -63.65
N PRO A 845 33.15 53.02 -62.84
CA PRO A 845 33.71 52.62 -61.54
C PRO A 845 34.95 51.74 -61.71
N PHE A 846 35.93 51.88 -60.80
CA PHE A 846 37.05 50.95 -60.66
C PHE A 846 37.58 50.92 -59.21
N ILE A 847 38.46 49.96 -58.92
CA ILE A 847 39.09 49.80 -57.61
C ILE A 847 40.59 49.98 -57.79
N TRP A 848 41.21 50.80 -56.93
CA TRP A 848 42.65 51.03 -56.97
C TRP A 848 43.20 51.11 -55.55
N GLN A 849 44.23 50.30 -55.26
CA GLN A 849 44.85 50.16 -53.94
C GLN A 849 43.85 49.88 -52.78
N GLY A 850 42.69 49.27 -53.07
CA GLY A 850 41.63 49.02 -52.09
C GLY A 850 40.66 50.18 -51.87
N HIS A 851 40.84 51.31 -52.56
CA HIS A 851 39.90 52.43 -52.56
C HIS A 851 38.90 52.28 -53.71
N LEU A 852 37.70 52.83 -53.54
CA LEU A 852 36.64 52.91 -54.54
C LEU A 852 36.80 54.20 -55.36
N TYR A 853 36.80 54.09 -56.69
CA TYR A 853 36.98 55.21 -57.61
C TYR A 853 35.94 55.23 -58.75
N THR A 854 35.79 56.39 -59.38
CA THR A 854 35.23 56.54 -60.73
C THR A 854 36.21 57.31 -61.63
N THR A 855 36.13 57.11 -62.95
CA THR A 855 36.91 57.91 -63.91
C THR A 855 36.46 59.37 -63.89
N ALA A 856 37.39 60.34 -63.99
CA ALA A 856 37.00 61.74 -64.11
C ALA A 856 36.39 62.07 -65.48
N LEU A 857 35.44 63.02 -65.50
CA LEU A 857 34.95 63.64 -66.72
C LEU A 857 36.00 64.59 -67.32
N PRO A 858 35.91 64.94 -68.62
CA PRO A 858 36.84 65.87 -69.27
C PRO A 858 37.05 67.16 -68.48
N GLY A 859 38.32 67.53 -68.28
CA GLY A 859 38.72 68.65 -67.41
C GLY A 859 39.00 68.26 -65.95
N GLY A 860 38.99 66.97 -65.60
CA GLY A 860 39.24 66.51 -64.22
C GLY A 860 38.02 66.69 -63.31
N VAL A 861 36.81 66.73 -63.89
CA VAL A 861 35.57 66.99 -63.16
C VAL A 861 35.07 65.69 -62.54
N CYS A 862 34.81 65.71 -61.24
CA CYS A 862 34.22 64.60 -60.51
C CYS A 862 32.74 64.90 -60.18
N PRO A 863 31.78 64.15 -60.75
CA PRO A 863 30.38 64.23 -60.34
C PRO A 863 30.20 63.87 -58.87
N ASP A 864 30.96 62.88 -58.42
CA ASP A 864 30.98 62.34 -57.06
C ASP A 864 32.44 62.14 -56.62
N GLY A 865 32.73 62.31 -55.33
CA GLY A 865 34.08 62.13 -54.77
C GLY A 865 35.05 63.28 -55.01
N TRP A 866 36.35 63.01 -54.88
CA TRP A 866 37.43 64.00 -54.97
C TRP A 866 38.45 63.67 -56.06
N PHE A 867 38.86 64.67 -56.86
CA PHE A 867 39.82 64.47 -57.95
C PHE A 867 41.25 64.37 -57.42
N ASP A 868 41.89 63.21 -57.61
CA ASP A 868 43.24 62.92 -57.10
C ASP A 868 44.39 63.33 -58.03
N GLY A 869 44.07 63.95 -59.17
CA GLY A 869 44.99 64.27 -60.25
C GLY A 869 44.86 63.37 -61.48
N ALA A 870 44.14 62.24 -61.38
CA ALA A 870 43.82 61.36 -62.49
C ALA A 870 42.36 60.89 -62.50
N ASN A 871 41.77 60.60 -61.34
CA ASN A 871 40.45 60.00 -61.18
C ASN A 871 39.70 60.58 -59.96
N CYS A 872 38.46 60.12 -59.76
CA CYS A 872 37.58 60.57 -58.69
C CYS A 872 37.53 59.54 -57.58
N GLN A 873 38.17 59.82 -56.44
CA GLN A 873 38.15 58.95 -55.27
C GLN A 873 36.81 59.08 -54.55
N ILE A 874 36.09 57.96 -54.42
CA ILE A 874 34.77 57.90 -53.79
C ILE A 874 34.88 57.55 -52.30
N ALA A 875 35.63 56.49 -51.97
CA ALA A 875 35.79 56.05 -50.58
C ALA A 875 37.11 55.31 -50.34
N GLN A 876 37.59 55.34 -49.10
CA GLN A 876 38.82 54.69 -48.65
C GLN A 876 38.55 53.28 -48.06
N PRO A 877 39.51 52.34 -48.12
CA PRO A 877 39.36 51.01 -47.52
C PRO A 877 39.18 51.13 -46.00
N ILE A 878 38.16 50.46 -45.49
CA ILE A 878 37.90 50.36 -44.04
C ILE A 878 38.41 48.99 -43.57
N PRO A 879 39.10 48.88 -42.42
CA PRO A 879 39.65 47.62 -41.93
C PRO A 879 38.67 46.44 -41.97
N GLY A 880 39.02 45.43 -42.77
CA GLY A 880 38.24 44.21 -42.96
C GLY A 880 36.97 44.35 -43.82
N HIS A 881 36.72 45.49 -44.44
CA HIS A 881 35.73 45.63 -45.52
C HIS A 881 36.45 45.54 -46.87
N GLN A 882 36.01 44.65 -47.76
CA GLN A 882 36.58 44.52 -49.10
C GLN A 882 35.77 45.34 -50.10
N PRO A 883 36.41 46.21 -50.92
CA PRO A 883 35.73 46.91 -51.99
C PRO A 883 35.37 45.93 -53.11
N PHE A 884 34.20 46.10 -53.72
CA PHE A 884 33.85 45.40 -54.96
C PHE A 884 32.92 46.25 -55.83
N ILE A 885 32.76 45.85 -57.09
CA ILE A 885 31.84 46.47 -58.05
C ILE A 885 30.82 45.43 -58.47
N TRP A 886 29.54 45.79 -58.41
CA TRP A 886 28.45 44.93 -58.83
C TRP A 886 27.44 45.73 -59.66
N GLN A 887 27.12 45.24 -60.86
CA GLN A 887 26.24 45.91 -61.83
C GLN A 887 26.60 47.39 -62.10
N GLY A 888 27.89 47.75 -62.02
CA GLY A 888 28.37 49.12 -62.22
C GLY A 888 28.19 50.04 -61.01
N MET A 889 27.75 49.54 -59.86
CA MET A 889 27.69 50.29 -58.60
C MET A 889 28.87 49.91 -57.69
N LEU A 890 29.23 50.82 -56.78
CA LEU A 890 30.37 50.72 -55.88
C LEU A 890 29.93 50.23 -54.49
N TYR A 891 30.61 49.21 -53.97
CA TYR A 891 30.24 48.55 -52.71
C TYR A 891 31.45 48.27 -51.81
N PHE A 892 31.17 48.13 -50.51
CA PHE A 892 31.99 47.38 -49.58
C PHE A 892 31.25 46.13 -49.08
N THR A 893 31.95 45.04 -48.82
CA THR A 893 31.38 43.88 -48.10
C THR A 893 30.86 44.32 -46.73
N ALA A 894 29.65 43.91 -46.34
CA ALA A 894 29.17 44.19 -44.98
C ALA A 894 29.95 43.38 -43.94
N GLN A 895 30.28 44.01 -42.81
CA GLN A 895 30.73 43.30 -41.61
C GLN A 895 29.55 43.12 -40.66
N TYR A 896 29.57 42.05 -39.86
CA TYR A 896 28.53 41.75 -38.89
C TYR A 896 29.09 41.90 -37.48
N ALA A 897 28.64 42.92 -36.75
CA ALA A 897 29.04 43.19 -35.38
C ALA A 897 27.85 43.06 -34.42
N CYS A 898 28.14 42.92 -33.13
CA CYS A 898 27.10 42.92 -32.12
C CYS A 898 26.64 44.36 -31.82
N PRO A 899 25.37 44.72 -32.08
CA PRO A 899 24.86 46.05 -31.78
C PRO A 899 24.65 46.24 -30.26
N ALA A 900 24.56 45.14 -29.51
CA ALA A 900 24.69 45.06 -28.07
C ALA A 900 25.37 43.73 -27.68
N GLY A 901 26.16 43.74 -26.60
CA GLY A 901 26.75 42.51 -26.05
C GLY A 901 27.97 41.98 -26.80
N VAL A 902 28.24 40.68 -26.67
CA VAL A 902 29.44 39.99 -27.21
C VAL A 902 29.07 38.84 -28.16
N SER A 903 29.90 38.60 -29.18
CA SER A 903 29.68 37.53 -30.16
C SER A 903 29.91 36.15 -29.54
N VAL A 904 28.88 35.29 -29.55
CA VAL A 904 28.92 33.92 -28.99
C VAL A 904 28.75 32.82 -30.04
N GLY A 905 28.89 33.16 -31.33
CA GLY A 905 28.82 32.20 -32.43
C GLY A 905 28.71 32.91 -33.78
N GLY A 906 28.11 32.22 -34.76
CA GLY A 906 27.94 32.70 -36.14
C GLY A 906 27.24 34.06 -36.21
N ASN A 907 25.92 34.09 -36.02
CA ASN A 907 25.11 35.31 -36.12
C ASN A 907 24.45 35.77 -34.80
N MET A 908 24.94 35.29 -33.65
CA MET A 908 24.35 35.59 -32.33
C MET A 908 25.28 36.40 -31.43
N CYS A 909 24.67 37.30 -30.66
CA CYS A 909 25.28 38.15 -29.66
C CYS A 909 24.59 37.93 -28.32
N LEU A 910 25.36 37.56 -27.31
CA LEU A 910 24.92 37.48 -25.92
C LEU A 910 24.88 38.91 -25.36
N ILE A 911 23.73 39.35 -24.84
CA ILE A 911 23.59 40.67 -24.19
C ILE A 911 23.87 40.55 -22.69
N GLY A 912 23.36 39.49 -22.06
CA GLY A 912 23.55 39.18 -20.64
C GLY A 912 22.70 37.99 -20.20
N THR A 913 22.87 37.60 -18.94
CA THR A 913 22.09 36.56 -18.26
C THR A 913 21.38 37.11 -17.02
N THR A 914 20.23 36.56 -16.71
CA THR A 914 19.45 36.84 -15.50
C THR A 914 20.03 36.10 -14.29
N PRO A 915 19.62 36.45 -13.06
CA PRO A 915 20.02 35.68 -11.87
C PRO A 915 19.61 34.19 -11.92
N PRO A 916 20.22 33.30 -11.12
CA PRO A 916 19.76 31.91 -10.97
C PRO A 916 18.28 31.84 -10.56
N GLY A 917 17.56 30.81 -11.00
CA GLY A 917 16.14 30.61 -10.67
C GLY A 917 15.15 31.58 -11.32
N THR A 918 15.59 32.48 -12.20
CA THR A 918 14.72 33.46 -12.89
C THR A 918 14.58 33.14 -14.38
N THR A 919 13.59 33.74 -15.06
CA THR A 919 13.44 33.65 -16.52
C THR A 919 13.62 35.01 -17.20
N ALA A 920 14.35 35.06 -18.32
CA ALA A 920 14.56 36.28 -19.09
C ALA A 920 13.30 36.69 -19.87
N ALA A 921 12.98 37.97 -19.80
CA ALA A 921 11.87 38.62 -20.49
C ALA A 921 12.35 39.90 -21.19
N VAL A 922 11.52 40.39 -22.12
CA VAL A 922 11.65 41.73 -22.69
C VAL A 922 10.30 42.42 -22.51
N THR A 923 10.26 43.50 -21.76
CA THR A 923 9.02 44.24 -21.46
C THR A 923 8.95 45.54 -22.28
N GLY A 924 7.94 46.37 -22.01
CA GLY A 924 7.61 47.54 -22.83
C GLY A 924 8.82 48.46 -23.06
N GLY A 925 8.98 48.94 -24.30
CA GLY A 925 10.11 49.81 -24.65
C GLY A 925 11.45 49.08 -24.83
N ASN A 926 11.44 47.76 -25.09
CA ASN A 926 12.65 46.93 -25.25
C ASN A 926 13.49 46.84 -23.96
N MET A 927 12.81 46.85 -22.82
CA MET A 927 13.42 46.77 -21.50
C MET A 927 13.89 45.33 -21.24
N LEU A 928 15.19 45.14 -20.95
CA LEU A 928 15.71 43.86 -20.48
C LEU A 928 15.15 43.61 -19.09
N SER A 929 14.42 42.53 -18.92
CA SER A 929 13.72 42.22 -17.67
C SER A 929 13.82 40.76 -17.31
N TYR A 930 13.53 40.41 -16.07
CA TYR A 930 13.39 39.01 -15.66
C TYR A 930 12.21 38.81 -14.71
N ILE A 931 11.75 37.58 -14.65
CA ILE A 931 10.66 37.12 -13.77
C ILE A 931 11.30 36.21 -12.71
N GLU A 932 10.99 36.48 -11.44
CA GLU A 932 11.44 35.78 -10.23
C GLU A 932 10.40 34.80 -9.70
#